data_AF-A0A937PIU3-F1
#
_entry.id   AF-A0A937PIU3-F1
#
_cell.length_a   1.000
_cell.length_b   1.000
_cell.length_c   1.000
_cell.angle_alpha   90.00
_cell.angle_beta   90.00
_cell.angle_gamma   90.00
#
_symmetry.space_group_name_H-M   'P 1'
#
loop_
_entity.id
_entity.type
_entity.pdbx_description
1 polymer ?
#
loop_
_entity_poly.entity_id
_entity_poly.type
_entity_poly.pdbx_seq_one_letter_code
_entity_poly.pdbx_strand_id
1 'polypeptide(L)'
;MGKLGVFLCGCRFSPLGSAEAEELLTAAHRHPDVAYAGLHPDMCLKPEPEKVAGVMKENGLEGVVFTSCTSLLHRGAFGELASAAGLAPNQFEVVDLREQIDGKKASERIAGAVAELSARLISPPELEEKLPVTRKALIIGGGVAGIQAALDIADAGYEVFLVERNPSIGGHMIQYSEVFPTLDCPQCIMTPKMVEVGQHPDIRLLTYSEVEQVSGQIGNFTVRIRRKASYVDWEKCTGCGDCATACPVEVYSEYERGIAAQKAIYKPFGQAVPAVFTVEKKGTAPCRIACPAGVNAQGYIALISQGKFKEALALVRQTMPFAGVIGRVCTHHCETECERKTIDEPMSIRTLKRFIADYELKAGREKAVPFEKTRKEKIAVVGSGPAGLACAYDLVRKGYPVTVFEAMPMVGGLLRYGIPEYRLPENVLDNEIDYIKELGVEIRTDSTVKETSALLEQGYRAVFLGTGAWVSQKLGIPGEDAAGVIHALDFLKRVNSGNEVSPGRRVAVIGGGNAAVDAARAARRLGADEVTIIYRRSREEMPAVAGEVDEAEKEGVKLHILAAPVKVLGQNGKLTGIECLRMELGEPDASGRRRPVPIKGSEFALDVDNVIVAIGQSVDKAGLPGELDYTERGTIAADPVTLETNMTGVFAGGDVVSGPADVIGAIAAGKEAAESIDRYLNGADLREGRPKQVNRVEEVSKEGIPPKLRAAMPMLDLKQREGSFAEVELGLDEETAMAEARRCLNCAGCCECLSCEAACERKAIDHEMVDRYEELDVGAIVVATGFELTPKKAITEFEPDPDMLDGIQFERILCPGGPTAGVVLRPSDAKTPKEVVFISCVGSRDPEHGVPYCSSVCCMYLAKQAMLYKHAVPDGQAYIFYMDTRSTGKGYEEFVQRAVEEDGVLYLRGRVSKIFRDGDKLKVWGADTLTGKRIELSCDLVVLGMAMIPNPESKELMRVLGINTDSHGFINEVHYKLRPLETSVPGIYVAGTAQGPRDIPDSVAQGSGAASKVLILFSASEKVPEKVAAS
;
A
#
# COMPACT_ATOMS: atom_id res chain seq x y z
N MET A 1 63.98 -12.90 6.23
CA MET A 1 63.43 -13.62 7.38
C MET A 1 63.24 -12.60 8.45
N GLY A 2 61.99 -12.22 8.70
CA GLY A 2 61.69 -11.23 9.73
C GLY A 2 61.97 -11.83 11.10
N LYS A 3 62.51 -11.06 12.04
CA LYS A 3 62.65 -11.51 13.44
C LYS A 3 61.36 -11.23 14.20
N LEU A 4 60.43 -12.18 14.22
CA LEU A 4 59.12 -12.00 14.86
C LEU A 4 59.06 -12.59 16.27
N GLY A 5 58.30 -11.95 17.17
CA GLY A 5 58.00 -12.49 18.50
C GLY A 5 56.54 -12.91 18.63
N VAL A 6 56.27 -14.06 19.24
CA VAL A 6 54.92 -14.53 19.57
C VAL A 6 54.68 -14.42 21.08
N PHE A 7 53.80 -13.51 21.47
CA PHE A 7 53.43 -13.28 22.86
C PHE A 7 52.10 -13.97 23.16
N LEU A 8 52.17 -15.18 23.72
CA LEU A 8 51.00 -15.99 24.05
C LEU A 8 50.40 -15.50 25.38
N CYS A 9 49.14 -15.09 25.38
CA CYS A 9 48.44 -14.64 26.59
C CYS A 9 48.02 -15.83 27.46
N GLY A 10 48.61 -15.94 28.65
CA GLY A 10 48.20 -16.85 29.72
C GLY A 10 47.08 -16.27 30.58
N CYS A 11 45.99 -15.82 29.96
CA CYS A 11 44.85 -15.26 30.71
C CYS A 11 44.28 -16.31 31.66
N ARG A 12 44.00 -15.94 32.91
CA ARG A 12 43.39 -16.85 33.91
C ARG A 12 41.99 -17.38 33.53
N PHE A 13 41.36 -16.79 32.52
CA PHE A 13 40.09 -17.21 31.93
C PHE A 13 40.26 -17.86 30.55
N SER A 14 41.49 -18.17 30.15
CA SER A 14 41.77 -18.91 28.92
C SER A 14 41.29 -20.36 29.06
N PRO A 15 40.63 -20.95 28.06
CA PRO A 15 40.31 -22.37 28.06
C PRO A 15 41.54 -23.26 27.85
N LEU A 16 42.67 -22.69 27.43
CA LEU A 16 43.91 -23.42 27.18
C LEU A 16 44.58 -23.82 28.50
N GLY A 17 44.79 -25.12 28.70
CA GLY A 17 45.56 -25.67 29.81
C GLY A 17 47.07 -25.40 29.67
N SER A 18 47.83 -25.69 30.73
CA SER A 18 49.30 -25.48 30.73
C SER A 18 50.02 -26.31 29.67
N ALA A 19 49.59 -27.55 29.43
CA ALA A 19 50.18 -28.43 28.42
C ALA A 19 49.93 -27.93 26.98
N GLU A 20 48.73 -27.42 26.69
CA GLU A 20 48.37 -26.89 25.37
C GLU A 20 49.11 -25.59 25.08
N ALA A 21 49.30 -24.74 26.09
CA ALA A 21 50.12 -23.54 25.96
C ALA A 21 51.58 -23.87 25.63
N GLU A 22 52.16 -24.91 26.26
CA GLU A 22 53.51 -25.40 25.95
C GLU A 22 53.61 -25.96 24.52
N GLU A 23 52.59 -26.69 24.06
CA GLU A 23 52.51 -27.18 22.68
C GLU A 23 52.46 -26.03 21.66
N LEU A 24 51.64 -24.99 21.92
CA LEU A 24 51.55 -23.81 21.06
C LEU A 24 52.86 -23.02 21.02
N LEU A 25 53.54 -22.85 22.16
CA LEU A 25 54.85 -22.22 22.20
C LEU A 25 55.87 -23.03 21.41
N THR A 26 55.86 -24.37 21.57
CA THR A 26 56.75 -25.26 20.83
C THR A 26 56.50 -25.17 19.32
N ALA A 27 55.23 -25.10 18.91
CA ALA A 27 54.86 -24.95 17.52
C ALA A 27 55.26 -23.58 16.95
N ALA A 28 55.05 -22.50 17.69
CA ALA A 28 55.48 -21.15 17.30
C ALA A 28 57.00 -21.08 17.08
N HIS A 29 57.80 -21.67 17.98
CA HIS A 29 59.27 -21.73 17.83
C HIS A 29 59.74 -22.52 16.59
N ARG A 30 58.92 -23.43 16.04
CA ARG A 30 59.27 -24.16 14.82
C ARG A 30 59.10 -23.32 13.55
N HIS A 31 58.43 -22.18 13.62
CA HIS A 31 58.23 -21.31 12.48
C HIS A 31 59.53 -20.55 12.14
N PRO A 32 59.98 -20.52 10.87
CA PRO A 32 61.30 -20.01 10.49
C PRO A 32 61.54 -18.52 10.77
N ASP A 33 60.47 -17.72 10.85
CA ASP A 33 60.52 -16.28 11.15
C ASP A 33 60.33 -15.93 12.64
N VAL A 34 60.16 -16.92 13.54
CA VAL A 34 59.93 -16.64 14.98
C VAL A 34 61.26 -16.69 15.75
N ALA A 35 61.67 -15.55 16.30
CA ALA A 35 62.87 -15.40 17.12
C ALA A 35 62.59 -15.49 18.63
N TYR A 36 61.33 -15.30 19.05
CA TYR A 36 60.89 -15.41 20.44
C TYR A 36 59.46 -15.96 20.49
N ALA A 37 59.17 -16.89 21.39
CA ALA A 37 57.79 -17.13 21.84
C ALA A 37 57.73 -17.33 23.35
N GLY A 38 56.80 -16.64 24.01
CA GLY A 38 56.68 -16.66 25.48
C GLY A 38 55.25 -16.63 25.97
N LEU A 39 55.01 -17.22 27.14
CA LEU A 39 53.74 -17.13 27.85
C LEU A 39 53.77 -15.92 28.80
N HIS A 40 52.78 -15.04 28.66
CA HIS A 40 52.64 -13.83 29.46
C HIS A 40 51.26 -13.77 30.10
N PRO A 41 51.16 -13.73 31.44
CA PRO A 41 49.87 -13.70 32.12
C PRO A 41 49.18 -12.34 31.96
N ASP A 42 47.86 -12.36 31.77
CA ASP A 42 46.97 -11.19 31.88
C ASP A 42 47.44 -9.93 31.11
N MET A 43 47.98 -10.11 29.89
CA MET A 43 48.60 -9.01 29.11
C MET A 43 47.67 -7.80 28.88
N CYS A 44 46.36 -7.99 28.88
CA CYS A 44 45.38 -6.90 28.73
C CYS A 44 44.98 -6.22 30.05
N LEU A 45 45.13 -6.88 31.20
CA LEU A 45 44.72 -6.35 32.52
C LEU A 45 45.88 -5.72 33.28
N LYS A 46 47.09 -6.26 33.11
CA LYS A 46 48.33 -5.74 33.69
C LYS A 46 49.40 -5.64 32.60
N PRO A 47 49.23 -4.72 31.64
CA PRO A 47 50.27 -4.48 30.65
C PRO A 47 51.56 -4.10 31.40
N GLU A 48 52.67 -4.77 31.09
CA GLU A 48 54.02 -4.42 31.52
C GLU A 48 54.82 -3.94 30.30
N PRO A 49 54.58 -2.72 29.77
CA PRO A 49 55.14 -2.28 28.49
C PRO A 49 56.67 -2.31 28.48
N GLU A 50 57.30 -1.94 29.59
CA GLU A 50 58.76 -1.94 29.74
C GLU A 50 59.35 -3.36 29.61
N LYS A 51 58.64 -4.38 30.11
CA LYS A 51 59.06 -5.77 30.04
C LYS A 51 58.89 -6.34 28.64
N VAL A 52 57.77 -6.03 27.98
CA VAL A 52 57.53 -6.40 26.58
C VAL A 52 58.57 -5.74 25.68
N ALA A 53 58.79 -4.43 25.84
CA ALA A 53 59.83 -3.69 25.12
C ALA A 53 61.24 -4.21 25.39
N GLY A 54 61.54 -4.59 26.65
CA GLY A 54 62.80 -5.22 27.03
C GLY A 54 63.05 -6.53 26.28
N VAL A 55 62.08 -7.45 26.31
CA VAL A 55 62.14 -8.72 25.57
C VAL A 55 62.32 -8.49 24.07
N MET A 56 61.63 -7.51 23.50
CA MET A 56 61.74 -7.19 22.08
C MET A 56 63.13 -6.67 21.71
N LYS A 57 63.71 -5.81 22.55
CA LYS A 57 65.04 -5.24 22.33
C LYS A 57 66.16 -6.27 22.52
N GLU A 58 66.03 -7.13 23.52
CA GLU A 58 66.98 -8.22 23.79
C GLU A 58 67.03 -9.25 22.64
N ASN A 59 65.88 -9.55 22.04
CA ASN A 59 65.78 -10.53 20.94
C ASN A 59 65.88 -9.89 19.55
N GLY A 60 65.98 -8.56 19.45
CA GLY A 60 66.07 -7.82 18.20
C GLY A 60 64.86 -8.04 17.29
N LEU A 61 63.65 -7.99 17.86
CA LEU A 61 62.40 -8.27 17.14
C LEU A 61 62.00 -7.10 16.23
N GLU A 62 61.62 -7.42 14.99
CA GLU A 62 61.19 -6.49 13.94
C GLU A 62 59.66 -6.37 13.85
N GLY A 63 58.95 -7.29 14.50
CA GLY A 63 57.50 -7.28 14.66
C GLY A 63 57.01 -8.32 15.68
N VAL A 64 55.75 -8.20 16.11
CA VAL A 64 55.18 -9.07 17.16
C VAL A 64 53.76 -9.55 16.84
N VAL A 65 53.50 -10.80 17.16
CA VAL A 65 52.16 -11.40 17.16
C VAL A 65 51.72 -11.58 18.60
N PHE A 66 50.73 -10.80 19.04
CA PHE A 66 50.08 -11.02 20.32
C PHE A 66 48.94 -12.01 20.17
N THR A 67 48.69 -12.82 21.19
CA THR A 67 47.44 -13.58 21.26
C THR A 67 46.49 -12.95 22.27
N SER A 68 45.21 -12.94 21.94
CA SER A 68 44.16 -12.30 22.72
C SER A 68 42.95 -13.22 22.85
N CYS A 69 42.04 -12.78 23.72
CA CYS A 69 40.69 -13.32 23.72
C CYS A 69 39.84 -12.82 22.57
N THR A 70 39.94 -11.54 22.23
CA THR A 70 39.32 -10.92 21.07
C THR A 70 40.10 -9.67 20.67
N SER A 71 40.42 -9.57 19.39
CA SER A 71 41.21 -8.51 18.79
C SER A 71 40.34 -7.25 18.65
N LEU A 72 39.04 -7.43 18.43
CA LEU A 72 38.03 -6.35 18.44
C LEU A 72 38.05 -5.50 19.72
N LEU A 73 38.41 -6.10 20.85
CA LEU A 73 38.45 -5.41 22.14
C LEU A 73 39.84 -4.89 22.51
N HIS A 74 40.88 -5.67 22.24
CA HIS A 74 42.20 -5.45 22.81
C HIS A 74 43.26 -5.00 21.81
N ARG A 75 42.98 -4.96 20.50
CA ARG A 75 43.96 -4.54 19.48
C ARG A 75 44.54 -3.15 19.78
N GLY A 76 43.73 -2.21 20.28
CA GLY A 76 44.22 -0.90 20.73
C GLY A 76 45.23 -1.00 21.88
N ALA A 77 44.91 -1.76 22.93
CA ALA A 77 45.81 -1.96 24.08
C ALA A 77 47.12 -2.67 23.69
N PHE A 78 47.04 -3.66 22.79
CA PHE A 78 48.23 -4.31 22.22
C PHE A 78 49.01 -3.39 21.28
N GLY A 79 48.33 -2.49 20.57
CA GLY A 79 48.94 -1.44 19.78
C GLY A 79 49.71 -0.43 20.64
N GLU A 80 49.18 -0.04 21.80
CA GLU A 80 49.91 0.77 22.78
C GLU A 80 51.15 0.06 23.32
N LEU A 81 51.06 -1.25 23.60
CA LEU A 81 52.21 -2.08 23.98
C LEU A 81 53.27 -2.15 22.87
N ALA A 82 52.85 -2.36 21.63
CA ALA A 82 53.74 -2.38 20.46
C ALA A 82 54.39 -1.00 20.25
N SER A 83 53.61 0.08 20.35
CA SER A 83 54.07 1.45 20.19
C SER A 83 55.05 1.87 21.29
N ALA A 84 54.80 1.47 22.54
CA ALA A 84 55.73 1.66 23.66
C ALA A 84 57.08 0.95 23.44
N ALA A 85 57.08 -0.13 22.65
CA ALA A 85 58.30 -0.82 22.21
C ALA A 85 58.89 -0.28 20.90
N GLY A 86 58.34 0.80 20.34
CA GLY A 86 58.83 1.47 19.13
C GLY A 86 58.37 0.84 17.81
N LEU A 87 57.36 -0.04 17.82
CA LEU A 87 56.79 -0.63 16.61
C LEU A 87 55.68 0.25 16.01
N ALA A 88 55.65 0.31 14.68
CA ALA A 88 54.56 0.90 13.92
C ALA A 88 53.33 -0.04 13.81
N PRO A 89 52.13 0.47 13.45
CA PRO A 89 50.92 -0.33 13.31
C PRO A 89 51.01 -1.51 12.34
N ASN A 90 51.91 -1.44 11.35
CA ASN A 90 52.14 -2.52 10.40
C ASN A 90 53.09 -3.62 10.91
N GLN A 91 53.70 -3.43 12.09
CA GLN A 91 54.69 -4.33 12.68
C GLN A 91 54.13 -5.19 13.82
N PHE A 92 52.82 -5.14 14.06
CA PHE A 92 52.18 -6.07 14.99
C PHE A 92 50.87 -6.65 14.45
N GLU A 93 50.51 -7.81 14.98
CA GLU A 93 49.22 -8.46 14.73
C GLU A 93 48.66 -9.05 16.01
N VAL A 94 47.32 -9.16 16.12
CA VAL A 94 46.65 -9.72 17.29
C VAL A 94 45.76 -10.88 16.86
N VAL A 95 46.03 -12.06 17.41
CA VAL A 95 45.35 -13.30 17.03
C VAL A 95 44.38 -13.75 18.12
N ASP A 96 43.15 -14.05 17.71
CA ASP A 96 42.09 -14.49 18.60
C ASP A 96 42.12 -16.01 18.79
N LEU A 97 42.50 -16.40 20.01
CA LEU A 97 42.68 -17.80 20.39
C LEU A 97 41.69 -18.29 21.44
N ARG A 98 41.07 -17.40 22.25
CA ARG A 98 40.22 -17.84 23.37
C ARG A 98 38.95 -18.58 22.92
N GLU A 99 38.37 -18.23 21.78
CA GLU A 99 37.17 -18.90 21.25
C GLU A 99 37.49 -20.21 20.51
N GLN A 100 38.78 -20.55 20.37
CA GLN A 100 39.26 -21.76 19.69
C GLN A 100 39.65 -22.81 20.73
N ILE A 101 38.88 -23.89 20.81
CA ILE A 101 39.10 -25.01 21.76
C ILE A 101 40.10 -26.05 21.20
N ASP A 102 40.50 -25.93 19.92
CA ASP A 102 41.37 -26.88 19.23
C ASP A 102 42.81 -26.32 19.08
N GLY A 103 43.75 -26.92 19.83
CA GLY A 103 45.17 -26.54 19.83
C GLY A 103 45.85 -26.61 18.45
N LYS A 104 45.40 -27.48 17.55
CA LYS A 104 45.94 -27.55 16.18
C LYS A 104 45.53 -26.32 15.36
N LYS A 105 44.26 -25.93 15.43
CA LYS A 105 43.76 -24.72 14.75
C LYS A 105 44.37 -23.45 15.32
N ALA A 106 44.58 -23.40 16.64
CA ALA A 106 45.27 -22.29 17.29
C ALA A 106 46.72 -22.15 16.78
N SER A 107 47.45 -23.27 16.64
CA SER A 107 48.80 -23.30 16.08
C SER A 107 48.83 -22.83 14.61
N GLU A 108 47.90 -23.32 13.77
CA GLU A 108 47.76 -22.91 12.37
C GLU A 108 47.46 -21.41 12.23
N ARG A 109 46.63 -20.83 13.11
CA ARG A 109 46.35 -19.38 13.14
C ARG A 109 47.56 -18.55 13.54
N ILE A 110 48.30 -18.97 14.56
CA ILE A 110 49.55 -18.28 14.96
C ILE A 110 50.53 -18.32 13.77
N ALA A 111 50.74 -19.48 13.16
CA ALA A 111 51.62 -19.61 12.00
C ALA A 111 51.15 -18.74 10.81
N GLY A 112 49.85 -18.70 10.53
CA GLY A 112 49.27 -17.83 9.51
C GLY A 112 49.51 -16.35 9.78
N ALA A 113 49.28 -15.88 11.01
CA ALA A 113 49.52 -14.50 11.40
C ALA A 113 51.00 -14.11 11.36
N VAL A 114 51.89 -15.03 11.75
CA VAL A 114 53.35 -14.84 11.62
C VAL A 114 53.74 -14.72 10.14
N ALA A 115 53.21 -15.58 9.26
CA ALA A 115 53.47 -15.51 7.83
C ALA A 115 52.93 -14.20 7.19
N GLU A 116 51.73 -13.79 7.58
CA GLU A 116 51.12 -12.53 7.13
C GLU A 116 51.93 -11.31 7.59
N LEU A 117 52.33 -11.29 8.87
CA LEU A 117 53.15 -10.21 9.41
C LEU A 117 54.54 -10.17 8.76
N SER A 118 55.16 -11.34 8.54
CA SER A 118 56.44 -11.46 7.82
C SER A 118 56.34 -10.89 6.41
N ALA A 119 55.24 -11.17 5.69
CA ALA A 119 54.98 -10.60 4.37
C ALA A 119 54.74 -9.07 4.41
N ARG A 120 54.03 -8.58 5.43
CA ARG A 120 53.78 -7.13 5.65
C ARG A 120 55.06 -6.36 5.94
N LEU A 121 56.01 -6.93 6.68
CA LEU A 121 57.30 -6.29 6.97
C LEU A 121 58.21 -6.15 5.74
N ILE A 122 58.00 -6.97 4.71
CA ILE A 122 58.76 -6.90 3.43
C ILE A 122 58.17 -5.82 2.50
N SER A 123 56.90 -5.47 2.68
CA SER A 123 56.22 -4.42 1.92
C SER A 123 56.39 -3.06 2.61
N PRO A 124 56.58 -1.94 1.87
CA PRO A 124 56.59 -0.61 2.49
C PRO A 124 55.27 -0.36 3.22
N PRO A 125 55.27 0.34 4.37
CA PRO A 125 54.04 0.69 5.07
C PRO A 125 53.15 1.52 4.14
N GLU A 126 51.89 1.08 3.93
CA GLU A 126 50.87 2.00 3.45
C GLU A 126 50.76 3.12 4.49
N LEU A 127 51.05 4.35 4.08
CA LEU A 127 50.82 5.52 4.92
C LEU A 127 49.32 5.61 5.17
N GLU A 128 48.91 5.39 6.42
CA GLU A 128 47.55 5.59 6.88
C GLU A 128 47.21 7.09 6.75
N GLU A 129 46.53 7.46 5.67
CA GLU A 129 46.10 8.82 5.43
C GLU A 129 45.07 9.23 6.50
N LYS A 130 45.43 10.22 7.30
CA LYS A 130 44.52 10.81 8.28
C LYS A 130 43.49 11.64 7.54
N LEU A 131 42.21 11.29 7.69
CA LEU A 131 41.13 12.07 7.12
C LEU A 131 40.57 13.05 8.15
N PRO A 132 40.17 14.27 7.73
CA PRO A 132 39.46 15.19 8.61
C PRO A 132 38.15 14.55 9.10
N VAL A 133 37.71 14.89 10.30
CA VAL A 133 36.44 14.41 10.85
C VAL A 133 35.34 15.41 10.54
N THR A 134 34.29 14.97 9.84
CA THR A 134 33.06 15.74 9.63
C THR A 134 32.30 15.85 10.95
N ARG A 135 32.16 17.06 11.49
CA ARG A 135 31.57 17.31 12.82
C ARG A 135 30.05 17.49 12.78
N LYS A 136 29.37 16.56 12.13
CA LYS A 136 27.92 16.48 12.04
C LYS A 136 27.48 15.06 12.38
N ALA A 137 26.42 14.91 13.17
CA ALA A 137 25.89 13.61 13.55
C ALA A 137 24.55 13.32 12.86
N LEU A 138 24.32 12.06 12.52
CA LEU A 138 23.01 11.56 12.10
C LEU A 138 22.42 10.69 13.21
N ILE A 139 21.19 10.97 13.61
CA ILE A 139 20.42 10.14 14.53
C ILE A 139 19.28 9.51 13.75
N ILE A 140 19.13 8.18 13.83
CA ILE A 140 18.10 7.42 13.12
C ILE A 140 17.11 6.88 14.15
N GLY A 141 15.91 7.48 14.18
CA GLY A 141 14.83 7.16 15.12
C GLY A 141 14.62 8.26 16.17
N GLY A 142 13.46 8.89 16.13
CA GLY A 142 13.01 9.97 17.01
C GLY A 142 12.27 9.49 18.25
N GLY A 143 12.61 8.32 18.78
CA GLY A 143 12.17 7.86 20.11
C GLY A 143 12.97 8.53 21.23
N VAL A 144 12.66 8.18 22.49
CA VAL A 144 13.30 8.81 23.67
C VAL A 144 14.83 8.76 23.65
N ALA A 145 15.42 7.64 23.20
CA ALA A 145 16.87 7.47 23.13
C ALA A 145 17.50 8.37 22.05
N GLY A 146 16.89 8.44 20.87
CA GLY A 146 17.39 9.27 19.77
C GLY A 146 17.19 10.76 20.04
N ILE A 147 16.05 11.16 20.61
CA ILE A 147 15.81 12.54 21.07
C ILE A 147 16.88 12.96 22.09
N GLN A 148 17.17 12.12 23.08
CA GLN A 148 18.20 12.43 24.07
C GLN A 148 19.59 12.54 23.44
N ALA A 149 19.96 11.62 22.56
CA ALA A 149 21.25 11.67 21.87
C ALA A 149 21.39 12.93 21.00
N ALA A 150 20.32 13.32 20.30
CA ALA A 150 20.29 14.51 19.46
C ALA A 150 20.51 15.78 20.28
N LEU A 151 19.76 15.94 21.39
CA LEU A 151 19.89 17.08 22.29
C LEU A 151 21.31 17.17 22.87
N ASP A 152 21.84 16.08 23.43
CA ASP A 152 23.16 16.11 24.07
C ASP A 152 24.31 16.44 23.10
N ILE A 153 24.21 16.01 21.83
CA ILE A 153 25.20 16.35 20.80
C ILE A 153 25.06 17.82 20.37
N ALA A 154 23.82 18.29 20.21
CA ALA A 154 23.51 19.64 19.77
C ALA A 154 23.86 20.69 20.85
N ASP A 155 23.55 20.41 22.12
CA ASP A 155 23.93 21.22 23.28
C ASP A 155 25.45 21.33 23.44
N ALA A 156 26.21 20.36 22.92
CA ALA A 156 27.66 20.42 22.84
C ALA A 156 28.19 21.25 21.65
N GLY A 157 27.30 21.84 20.85
CA GLY A 157 27.62 22.77 19.75
C GLY A 157 27.89 22.10 18.40
N TYR A 158 27.36 20.90 18.17
CA TYR A 158 27.52 20.17 16.90
C TYR A 158 26.20 20.03 16.15
N GLU A 159 26.26 20.11 14.83
CA GLU A 159 25.08 19.96 13.97
C GLU A 159 24.58 18.51 13.96
N VAL A 160 23.27 18.33 14.11
CA VAL A 160 22.60 17.04 14.16
C VAL A 160 21.49 16.96 13.13
N PHE A 161 21.47 15.89 12.35
CA PHE A 161 20.32 15.48 11.56
C PHE A 161 19.56 14.41 12.32
N LEU A 162 18.30 14.63 12.67
CA LEU A 162 17.44 13.62 13.30
C LEU A 162 16.42 13.12 12.27
N VAL A 163 16.59 11.89 11.81
CA VAL A 163 15.69 11.24 10.84
C VAL A 163 14.67 10.40 11.59
N GLU A 164 13.40 10.69 11.35
CA GLU A 164 12.27 9.94 11.91
C GLU A 164 11.36 9.48 10.77
N ARG A 165 11.05 8.18 10.79
CA ARG A 165 10.25 7.52 9.76
C ARG A 165 8.80 8.01 9.77
N ASN A 166 8.22 8.24 10.94
CA ASN A 166 6.85 8.66 11.11
C ASN A 166 6.70 10.18 10.96
N PRO A 167 5.47 10.71 10.76
CA PRO A 167 5.27 12.15 10.62
C PRO A 167 5.64 12.96 11.87
N SER A 168 5.81 12.31 13.03
CA SER A 168 6.18 12.94 14.30
C SER A 168 7.21 12.10 15.04
N ILE A 169 8.07 12.78 15.80
CA ILE A 169 8.91 12.17 16.84
C ILE A 169 8.09 11.83 18.10
N GLY A 170 8.70 11.11 19.04
CA GLY A 170 8.14 10.72 20.34
C GLY A 170 8.20 9.21 20.62
N GLY A 171 8.21 8.39 19.57
CA GLY A 171 8.23 6.93 19.65
C GLY A 171 7.08 6.34 20.49
N HIS A 172 7.26 5.13 21.02
CA HIS A 172 6.23 4.48 21.84
C HIS A 172 5.95 5.20 23.18
N MET A 173 6.91 5.95 23.72
CA MET A 173 6.72 6.62 25.01
C MET A 173 5.53 7.59 24.99
N ILE A 174 5.27 8.26 23.87
CA ILE A 174 4.14 9.18 23.73
C ILE A 174 2.79 8.47 23.58
N GLN A 175 2.77 7.15 23.38
CA GLN A 175 1.56 6.33 23.37
C GLN A 175 1.12 5.91 24.78
N TYR A 176 2.00 6.01 25.78
CA TYR A 176 1.71 5.53 27.13
C TYR A 176 0.76 6.49 27.88
N SER A 177 0.01 5.93 28.81
CA SER A 177 -0.84 6.66 29.76
C SER A 177 0.02 7.34 30.84
N GLU A 178 0.76 6.53 31.58
CA GLU A 178 1.74 6.93 32.60
C GLU A 178 3.05 6.14 32.44
N VAL A 179 4.13 6.52 33.12
CA VAL A 179 5.40 5.77 33.16
C VAL A 179 5.68 5.21 34.55
N PHE A 180 6.07 3.94 34.63
CA PHE A 180 6.51 3.35 35.90
C PHE A 180 7.94 3.81 36.23
N PRO A 181 8.34 3.83 37.51
CA PRO A 181 7.54 3.54 38.71
C PRO A 181 6.86 4.78 39.30
N THR A 182 7.07 5.96 38.71
CA THR A 182 6.64 7.24 39.28
C THR A 182 5.17 7.57 38.99
N LEU A 183 4.57 6.93 37.99
CA LEU A 183 3.26 7.26 37.43
C LEU A 183 3.19 8.67 36.82
N ASP A 184 4.32 9.20 36.38
CA ASP A 184 4.34 10.48 35.68
C ASP A 184 3.68 10.36 34.31
N CYS A 185 3.07 11.47 33.86
CA CYS A 185 2.57 11.57 32.51
C CYS A 185 3.75 11.62 31.51
N PRO A 186 3.85 10.69 30.53
CA PRO A 186 4.92 10.66 29.55
C PRO A 186 4.92 11.90 28.66
N GLN A 187 3.74 12.46 28.34
CA GLN A 187 3.66 13.68 27.54
C GLN A 187 4.27 14.88 28.27
N CYS A 188 4.11 14.96 29.60
CA CYS A 188 4.72 16.02 30.40
C CYS A 188 6.25 16.00 30.37
N ILE A 189 6.84 14.81 30.15
CA ILE A 189 8.29 14.63 30.07
C ILE A 189 8.78 14.76 28.63
N MET A 190 8.10 14.09 27.71
CA MET A 190 8.55 13.92 26.33
C MET A 190 8.21 15.13 25.44
N THR A 191 7.01 15.70 25.55
CA THR A 191 6.60 16.80 24.67
C THR A 191 7.54 18.02 24.78
N PRO A 192 8.01 18.44 25.97
CA PRO A 192 9.02 19.50 26.06
C PRO A 192 10.30 19.16 25.28
N LYS A 193 10.84 17.93 25.41
CA LYS A 193 12.02 17.48 24.67
C LYS A 193 11.79 17.41 23.16
N MET A 194 10.59 17.01 22.73
CA MET A 194 10.22 17.03 21.32
C MET A 194 10.19 18.46 20.76
N VAL A 195 9.59 19.40 21.50
CA VAL A 195 9.55 20.82 21.12
C VAL A 195 10.96 21.40 21.07
N GLU A 196 11.79 21.08 22.06
CA GLU A 196 13.20 21.48 22.10
C GLU A 196 13.94 21.00 20.85
N VAL A 197 13.85 19.71 20.51
CA VAL A 197 14.41 19.16 19.26
C VAL A 197 13.88 19.90 18.01
N GLY A 198 12.57 20.17 17.96
CA GLY A 198 11.95 20.84 16.81
C GLY A 198 12.32 22.32 16.65
N GLN A 199 12.88 22.94 17.69
CA GLN A 199 13.24 24.36 17.72
C GLN A 199 14.75 24.60 17.89
N HIS A 200 15.54 23.56 18.15
CA HIS A 200 16.97 23.68 18.41
C HIS A 200 17.71 24.14 17.13
N PRO A 201 18.55 25.20 17.20
CA PRO A 201 19.19 25.77 16.01
C PRO A 201 20.17 24.80 15.32
N ASP A 202 20.81 23.92 16.08
CA ASP A 202 21.76 22.93 15.57
C ASP A 202 21.12 21.56 15.25
N ILE A 203 19.80 21.41 15.40
CA ILE A 203 19.10 20.16 15.03
C ILE A 203 18.24 20.39 13.79
N ARG A 204 18.56 19.70 12.70
CA ARG A 204 17.69 19.58 11.54
C ARG A 204 16.81 18.35 11.67
N LEU A 205 15.54 18.57 12.00
CA LEU A 205 14.54 17.51 12.11
C LEU A 205 14.01 17.08 10.74
N LEU A 206 14.21 15.82 10.39
CA LEU A 206 13.76 15.18 9.15
C LEU A 206 12.73 14.10 9.49
N THR A 207 11.52 14.50 9.88
CA THR A 207 10.39 13.57 10.06
C THR A 207 9.83 13.13 8.72
N TYR A 208 9.06 12.05 8.75
CA TYR A 208 8.54 11.36 7.57
C TYR A 208 9.62 11.03 6.53
N SER A 209 10.81 10.68 7.01
CA SER A 209 12.00 10.46 6.19
C SER A 209 12.74 9.20 6.62
N GLU A 210 13.41 8.54 5.69
CA GLU A 210 14.11 7.27 5.90
C GLU A 210 15.50 7.32 5.27
N VAL A 211 16.45 6.59 5.88
CA VAL A 211 17.79 6.40 5.32
C VAL A 211 17.71 5.34 4.22
N GLU A 212 18.06 5.71 2.99
CA GLU A 212 18.01 4.82 1.82
C GLU A 212 19.37 4.19 1.54
N GLN A 213 20.46 4.96 1.69
CA GLN A 213 21.81 4.49 1.43
C GLN A 213 22.81 5.15 2.36
N VAL A 214 23.83 4.41 2.78
CA VAL A 214 25.00 4.92 3.49
C VAL A 214 26.25 4.43 2.80
N SER A 215 27.22 5.32 2.66
CA SER A 215 28.56 5.03 2.14
C SER A 215 29.61 5.83 2.90
N GLY A 216 30.88 5.50 2.73
CA GLY A 216 31.97 6.15 3.44
C GLY A 216 32.40 5.37 4.68
N GLN A 217 33.10 6.04 5.59
CA GLN A 217 33.77 5.43 6.73
C GLN A 217 33.77 6.38 7.92
N ILE A 218 34.25 5.89 9.07
CA ILE A 218 34.28 6.68 10.32
C ILE A 218 34.77 8.12 10.11
N GLY A 219 33.99 9.08 10.56
CA GLY A 219 34.28 10.51 10.42
C GLY A 219 33.89 11.12 9.06
N ASN A 220 33.55 10.32 8.05
CA ASN A 220 33.22 10.77 6.69
C ASN A 220 32.23 9.81 6.01
N PHE A 221 30.98 9.83 6.46
CA PHE A 221 29.86 9.12 5.83
C PHE A 221 29.07 10.07 4.93
N THR A 222 28.66 9.58 3.78
CA THR A 222 27.64 10.22 2.93
C THR A 222 26.39 9.37 2.98
N VAL A 223 25.29 10.00 3.40
CA VAL A 223 24.00 9.36 3.66
C VAL A 223 22.94 9.95 2.75
N ARG A 224 22.26 9.08 2.00
CA ARG A 224 21.11 9.45 1.18
C ARG A 224 19.83 9.26 1.97
N ILE A 225 19.07 10.34 2.16
CA ILE A 225 17.80 10.37 2.86
C ILE A 225 16.66 10.48 1.85
N ARG A 226 15.69 9.57 1.93
CA ARG A 226 14.41 9.65 1.23
C ARG A 226 13.39 10.34 2.12
N ARG A 227 12.92 11.51 1.70
CA ARG A 227 11.81 12.24 2.32
C ARG A 227 10.52 11.82 1.63
N LYS A 228 9.64 11.13 2.35
CA LYS A 228 8.37 10.64 1.80
C LYS A 228 7.44 11.81 1.48
N ALA A 229 6.66 11.67 0.42
CA ALA A 229 5.62 12.63 0.06
C ALA A 229 4.55 12.68 1.15
N SER A 230 4.53 13.76 1.92
CA SER A 230 3.47 13.99 2.92
C SER A 230 2.14 14.39 2.28
N TYR A 231 2.17 14.78 0.99
CA TYR A 231 1.08 15.42 0.24
C TYR A 231 0.56 16.71 0.87
N VAL A 232 1.34 17.29 1.79
CA VAL A 232 1.05 18.53 2.47
C VAL A 232 2.35 19.32 2.54
N ASP A 233 2.36 20.50 1.96
CA ASP A 233 3.40 21.49 2.13
C ASP A 233 3.45 21.93 3.59
N TRP A 234 4.38 21.34 4.34
CA TRP A 234 4.55 21.56 5.77
C TRP A 234 4.99 22.98 6.12
N GLU A 235 5.55 23.75 5.17
CA GLU A 235 5.88 25.16 5.40
C GLU A 235 4.61 26.05 5.37
N LYS A 236 3.60 25.65 4.60
CA LYS A 236 2.31 26.37 4.52
C LYS A 236 1.29 25.88 5.55
N CYS A 237 1.42 24.63 6.00
CA CYS A 237 0.49 23.99 6.91
C CYS A 237 0.50 24.66 8.29
N THR A 238 -0.69 24.99 8.80
CA THR A 238 -0.87 25.60 10.13
C THR A 238 -1.30 24.60 11.20
N GLY A 239 -1.59 23.35 10.83
CA GLY A 239 -2.05 22.33 11.77
C GLY A 239 -3.49 22.51 12.29
N CYS A 240 -4.35 23.29 11.60
CA CYS A 240 -5.71 23.62 12.08
C CYS A 240 -6.69 22.43 12.13
N GLY A 241 -6.60 21.49 11.20
CA GLY A 241 -7.43 20.27 11.17
C GLY A 241 -8.71 20.31 10.34
N ASP A 242 -9.03 21.43 9.67
CA ASP A 242 -10.23 21.54 8.82
C ASP A 242 -10.26 20.48 7.71
N CYS A 243 -9.08 20.15 7.18
CA CYS A 243 -8.90 19.14 6.15
C CYS A 243 -9.25 17.72 6.64
N ALA A 244 -8.98 17.38 7.90
CA ALA A 244 -9.36 16.11 8.50
C ALA A 244 -10.87 16.05 8.74
N THR A 245 -11.48 17.15 9.21
CA THR A 245 -12.93 17.26 9.36
C THR A 245 -13.67 17.06 8.02
N ALA A 246 -13.10 17.58 6.93
CA ALA A 246 -13.67 17.43 5.59
C ALA A 246 -13.51 16.02 4.99
N CYS A 247 -12.56 15.22 5.50
CA CYS A 247 -12.18 13.93 4.96
C CYS A 247 -13.29 12.87 5.18
N PRO A 248 -13.84 12.26 4.11
CA PRO A 248 -14.90 11.26 4.24
C PRO A 248 -14.39 9.85 4.57
N VAL A 249 -13.07 9.65 4.57
CA VAL A 249 -12.44 8.33 4.71
C VAL A 249 -11.84 8.16 6.09
N GLU A 250 -12.08 6.98 6.65
CA GLU A 250 -11.46 6.49 7.86
C GLU A 250 -10.50 5.34 7.53
N VAL A 251 -9.33 5.38 8.17
CA VAL A 251 -8.23 4.43 8.05
C VAL A 251 -7.80 3.99 9.44
N TYR A 252 -7.06 2.88 9.51
CA TYR A 252 -6.48 2.39 10.75
C TYR A 252 -5.54 3.44 11.35
N SER A 253 -5.69 3.74 12.64
CA SER A 253 -4.71 4.58 13.34
C SER A 253 -3.59 3.72 13.92
N GLU A 254 -2.37 3.92 13.42
CA GLU A 254 -1.16 3.30 13.93
C GLU A 254 -0.86 3.76 15.37
N TYR A 255 -1.02 5.06 15.63
CA TYR A 255 -0.83 5.64 16.96
C TYR A 255 -1.80 5.03 17.99
N GLU A 256 -3.05 4.79 17.59
CA GLU A 256 -4.07 4.15 18.45
C GLU A 256 -4.09 2.62 18.39
N ARG A 257 -3.12 1.98 17.71
CA ARG A 257 -2.99 0.52 17.62
C ARG A 257 -4.28 -0.19 17.19
N GLY A 258 -5.06 0.46 16.33
CA GLY A 258 -6.31 -0.09 15.80
C GLY A 258 -7.51 -0.09 16.73
N ILE A 259 -7.38 0.49 17.93
CA ILE A 259 -8.51 0.66 18.84
C ILE A 259 -9.47 1.73 18.31
N ALA A 260 -8.95 2.70 17.57
CA ALA A 260 -9.75 3.68 16.85
C ALA A 260 -9.24 3.87 15.42
N ALA A 261 -10.15 4.32 14.56
CA ALA A 261 -9.81 4.81 13.25
C ALA A 261 -9.35 6.28 13.30
N GLN A 262 -8.59 6.70 12.31
CA GLN A 262 -8.25 8.09 12.03
C GLN A 262 -8.70 8.47 10.62
N LYS A 263 -8.62 9.75 10.26
CA LYS A 263 -8.88 10.20 8.89
C LYS A 263 -7.68 9.92 7.99
N ALA A 264 -7.90 9.81 6.67
CA ALA A 264 -6.80 9.58 5.73
C ALA A 264 -5.81 10.76 5.66
N ILE A 265 -6.27 11.99 5.89
CA ILE A 265 -5.39 13.13 6.21
C ILE A 265 -5.41 13.33 7.72
N TYR A 266 -4.25 13.22 8.36
CA TYR A 266 -4.15 13.12 9.81
C TYR A 266 -2.92 13.85 10.36
N LYS A 267 -3.00 14.17 11.64
CA LYS A 267 -1.87 14.49 12.50
C LYS A 267 -1.80 13.36 13.54
N PRO A 268 -0.65 12.68 13.75
CA PRO A 268 -0.59 11.45 14.54
C PRO A 268 -1.21 11.55 15.93
N PHE A 269 -0.99 12.68 16.62
CA PHE A 269 -1.59 12.99 17.91
C PHE A 269 -1.59 14.52 18.14
N GLY A 270 -2.27 15.00 19.18
CA GLY A 270 -2.47 16.43 19.44
C GLY A 270 -1.16 17.23 19.52
N GLN A 271 -0.20 16.71 20.28
CA GLN A 271 1.11 17.28 20.60
C GLN A 271 2.23 16.86 19.62
N ALA A 272 1.86 16.36 18.43
CA ALA A 272 2.84 15.91 17.44
C ALA A 272 3.85 17.01 17.10
N VAL A 273 5.10 16.62 16.88
CA VAL A 273 6.19 17.50 16.46
C VAL A 273 6.86 16.89 15.21
N PRO A 274 6.81 17.58 14.05
CA PRO A 274 6.13 18.86 13.80
C PRO A 274 4.60 18.76 13.89
N ALA A 275 3.95 19.87 14.27
CA ALA A 275 2.50 19.95 14.45
C ALA A 275 1.73 20.16 13.12
N VAL A 276 2.00 19.31 12.13
CA VAL A 276 1.49 19.39 10.75
C VAL A 276 0.74 18.11 10.34
N PHE A 277 -0.02 18.20 9.26
CA PHE A 277 -0.80 17.08 8.73
C PHE A 277 -0.06 16.35 7.60
N THR A 278 -0.41 15.09 7.41
CA THR A 278 0.07 14.21 6.33
C THR A 278 -1.10 13.42 5.75
N VAL A 279 -1.05 13.09 4.46
CA VAL A 279 -2.03 12.21 3.83
C VAL A 279 -1.48 10.79 3.69
N GLU A 280 -2.22 9.79 4.17
CA GLU A 280 -1.91 8.39 3.94
C GLU A 280 -2.44 7.94 2.57
N LYS A 281 -1.53 7.74 1.61
CA LYS A 281 -1.81 7.13 0.30
C LYS A 281 -1.08 5.80 0.17
N LYS A 282 -1.80 4.70 -0.02
CA LYS A 282 -1.24 3.34 -0.21
C LYS A 282 -1.07 2.92 -1.67
N GLY A 283 -1.37 3.83 -2.60
CA GLY A 283 -1.43 3.57 -4.04
C GLY A 283 -2.82 3.83 -4.60
N THR A 284 -3.16 3.18 -5.71
CA THR A 284 -4.43 3.36 -6.41
C THR A 284 -5.36 2.17 -6.18
N ALA A 285 -6.63 2.48 -5.91
CA ALA A 285 -7.66 1.49 -5.64
C ALA A 285 -7.88 0.54 -6.84
N PRO A 286 -8.08 -0.77 -6.62
CA PRO A 286 -8.31 -1.74 -7.70
C PRO A 286 -9.48 -1.38 -8.62
N CYS A 287 -10.57 -0.88 -8.04
CA CYS A 287 -11.76 -0.44 -8.79
C CYS A 287 -11.50 0.73 -9.75
N ARG A 288 -10.53 1.60 -9.44
CA ARG A 288 -10.13 2.71 -10.32
C ARG A 288 -9.22 2.23 -11.44
N ILE A 289 -8.26 1.36 -11.13
CA ILE A 289 -7.35 0.74 -12.12
C ILE A 289 -8.14 -0.08 -13.14
N ALA A 290 -9.12 -0.84 -12.67
CA ALA A 290 -9.96 -1.68 -13.53
C ALA A 290 -10.88 -0.87 -14.45
N CYS A 291 -11.11 0.41 -14.17
CA CYS A 291 -11.96 1.26 -15.02
C CYS A 291 -11.14 1.74 -16.23
N PRO A 292 -11.54 1.42 -17.47
CA PRO A 292 -10.79 1.86 -18.66
C PRO A 292 -10.64 3.40 -18.74
N ALA A 293 -11.66 4.15 -18.31
CA ALA A 293 -11.62 5.61 -18.28
C ALA A 293 -10.93 6.20 -17.02
N GLY A 294 -10.53 5.35 -16.07
CA GLY A 294 -9.85 5.76 -14.83
C GLY A 294 -10.73 6.48 -13.80
N VAL A 295 -12.05 6.24 -13.81
CA VAL A 295 -13.00 6.93 -12.92
C VAL A 295 -12.72 6.59 -11.46
N ASN A 296 -12.65 7.61 -10.60
CA ASN A 296 -12.36 7.46 -9.17
C ASN A 296 -13.56 6.90 -8.37
N ALA A 297 -13.75 5.58 -8.47
CA ALA A 297 -14.81 4.85 -7.76
C ALA A 297 -14.73 5.00 -6.24
N GLN A 298 -13.56 4.80 -5.64
CA GLN A 298 -13.40 4.93 -4.19
C GLN A 298 -13.79 6.34 -3.70
N GLY A 299 -13.40 7.40 -4.43
CA GLY A 299 -13.69 8.78 -4.08
C GLY A 299 -15.17 9.11 -4.04
N TYR A 300 -15.93 8.81 -5.11
CA TYR A 300 -17.35 9.16 -5.12
C TYR A 300 -18.16 8.28 -4.18
N ILE A 301 -17.76 7.02 -3.96
CA ILE A 301 -18.38 6.15 -2.95
C ILE A 301 -18.19 6.73 -1.55
N ALA A 302 -16.97 7.18 -1.22
CA ALA A 302 -16.71 7.82 0.07
C ALA A 302 -17.58 9.08 0.28
N LEU A 303 -17.76 9.90 -0.76
CA LEU A 303 -18.63 11.08 -0.71
C LEU A 303 -20.12 10.71 -0.55
N ILE A 304 -20.60 9.69 -1.27
CA ILE A 304 -21.97 9.17 -1.11
C ILE A 304 -22.20 8.72 0.33
N SER A 305 -21.25 8.03 0.97
CA SER A 305 -21.40 7.56 2.36
C SER A 305 -21.67 8.67 3.39
N GLN A 306 -21.30 9.91 3.05
CA GLN A 306 -21.47 11.14 3.84
C GLN A 306 -22.62 12.03 3.35
N GLY A 307 -23.42 11.61 2.37
CA GLY A 307 -24.51 12.41 1.82
C GLY A 307 -24.08 13.52 0.85
N LYS A 308 -22.79 13.56 0.44
CA LYS A 308 -22.21 14.60 -0.43
C LYS A 308 -22.41 14.25 -1.91
N PHE A 309 -23.65 14.15 -2.35
CA PHE A 309 -24.00 13.61 -3.68
C PHE A 309 -23.59 14.53 -4.84
N LYS A 310 -23.67 15.85 -4.66
CA LYS A 310 -23.26 16.83 -5.69
C LYS A 310 -21.75 16.75 -5.93
N GLU A 311 -20.97 16.70 -4.84
CA GLU A 311 -19.51 16.56 -4.88
C GLU A 311 -19.10 15.21 -5.47
N ALA A 312 -19.82 14.14 -5.14
CA ALA A 312 -19.61 12.81 -5.72
C ALA A 312 -19.76 12.83 -7.24
N LEU A 313 -20.81 13.48 -7.76
CA LEU A 313 -21.04 13.62 -9.20
C LEU A 313 -19.99 14.54 -9.86
N ALA A 314 -19.62 15.64 -9.22
CA ALA A 314 -18.55 16.52 -9.69
C ALA A 314 -17.21 15.77 -9.83
N LEU A 315 -16.89 14.88 -8.88
CA LEU A 315 -15.70 14.04 -8.94
C LEU A 315 -15.73 13.07 -10.12
N VAL A 316 -16.88 12.45 -10.43
CA VAL A 316 -17.03 11.64 -11.65
C VAL A 316 -16.80 12.50 -12.90
N ARG A 317 -17.38 13.70 -12.94
CA ARG A 317 -17.25 14.67 -14.04
C ARG A 317 -15.83 15.17 -14.25
N GLN A 318 -14.95 15.13 -13.26
CA GLN A 318 -13.53 15.38 -13.51
C GLN A 318 -12.93 14.41 -14.54
N THR A 319 -13.47 13.18 -14.60
CA THR A 319 -12.98 12.11 -15.47
C THR A 319 -13.80 11.95 -16.75
N MET A 320 -15.14 12.02 -16.68
CA MET A 320 -16.03 11.82 -17.83
C MET A 320 -17.42 12.46 -17.60
N PRO A 321 -18.17 12.84 -18.65
CA PRO A 321 -19.47 13.49 -18.50
C PRO A 321 -20.66 12.53 -18.30
N PHE A 322 -20.46 11.21 -18.48
CA PHE A 322 -21.53 10.22 -18.63
C PHE A 322 -21.81 9.37 -17.38
N ALA A 323 -22.06 9.98 -16.23
CA ALA A 323 -22.34 9.26 -14.99
C ALA A 323 -23.64 8.44 -15.06
N GLY A 324 -24.73 9.04 -15.54
CA GLY A 324 -26.06 8.45 -15.66
C GLY A 324 -26.12 7.37 -16.73
N VAL A 325 -25.49 7.58 -17.89
CA VAL A 325 -25.36 6.56 -18.94
C VAL A 325 -24.54 5.36 -18.42
N ILE A 326 -23.33 5.57 -17.89
CA ILE A 326 -22.47 4.48 -17.40
C ILE A 326 -23.08 3.78 -16.18
N GLY A 327 -23.88 4.48 -15.38
CA GLY A 327 -24.67 3.88 -14.30
C GLY A 327 -25.69 2.83 -14.77
N ARG A 328 -26.05 2.84 -16.06
CA ARG A 328 -27.06 1.95 -16.66
C ARG A 328 -26.46 0.89 -17.58
N VAL A 329 -25.52 1.28 -18.43
CA VAL A 329 -25.08 0.42 -19.56
C VAL A 329 -23.71 -0.22 -19.38
N CYS A 330 -22.98 0.12 -18.31
CA CYS A 330 -21.61 -0.34 -18.09
C CYS A 330 -21.53 -1.83 -17.70
N THR A 331 -20.48 -2.47 -18.20
CA THR A 331 -20.02 -3.84 -17.91
C THR A 331 -19.26 -3.97 -16.58
N HIS A 332 -19.12 -2.87 -15.82
CA HIS A 332 -18.70 -2.84 -14.41
C HIS A 332 -17.40 -3.58 -14.04
N HIS A 333 -16.34 -3.47 -14.86
CA HIS A 333 -14.98 -3.98 -14.57
C HIS A 333 -14.48 -3.67 -13.15
N CYS A 334 -14.85 -2.49 -12.63
CA CYS A 334 -14.54 -2.04 -11.28
C CYS A 334 -15.11 -2.93 -10.16
N GLU A 335 -16.26 -3.58 -10.37
CA GLU A 335 -16.88 -4.51 -9.41
C GLU A 335 -16.19 -5.87 -9.45
N THR A 336 -15.74 -6.31 -10.64
CA THR A 336 -14.96 -7.55 -10.81
C THR A 336 -13.67 -7.50 -10.01
N GLU A 337 -13.00 -6.36 -9.96
CA GLU A 337 -11.74 -6.15 -9.24
C GLU A 337 -11.93 -5.64 -7.80
N CYS A 338 -13.17 -5.56 -7.30
CA CYS A 338 -13.44 -5.04 -5.96
C CYS A 338 -12.98 -6.02 -4.86
N GLU A 339 -12.11 -5.58 -3.95
CA GLU A 339 -11.61 -6.40 -2.83
C GLU A 339 -12.68 -6.83 -1.83
N ARG A 340 -13.84 -6.16 -1.78
CA ARG A 340 -14.95 -6.54 -0.89
C ARG A 340 -15.47 -7.95 -1.17
N LYS A 341 -15.34 -8.43 -2.42
CA LYS A 341 -15.76 -9.78 -2.85
C LYS A 341 -15.06 -10.93 -2.11
N THR A 342 -13.95 -10.66 -1.40
CA THR A 342 -13.27 -11.68 -0.60
C THR A 342 -13.85 -11.83 0.80
N ILE A 343 -14.76 -10.94 1.22
CA ILE A 343 -15.47 -10.99 2.50
C ILE A 343 -16.92 -11.40 2.26
N ASP A 344 -17.59 -10.72 1.32
CA ASP A 344 -18.96 -11.00 0.91
C ASP A 344 -19.15 -10.74 -0.60
N GLU A 345 -19.96 -9.77 -1.00
CA GLU A 345 -20.22 -9.41 -2.39
C GLU A 345 -19.52 -8.09 -2.75
N PRO A 346 -19.08 -7.91 -4.01
CA PRO A 346 -18.50 -6.63 -4.43
C PRO A 346 -19.45 -5.46 -4.19
N MET A 347 -18.88 -4.26 -4.09
CA MET A 347 -19.66 -3.02 -4.00
C MET A 347 -20.55 -2.86 -5.24
N SER A 348 -21.75 -2.30 -5.07
CA SER A 348 -22.65 -1.89 -6.17
C SER A 348 -22.20 -0.60 -6.84
N ILE A 349 -20.96 -0.56 -7.33
CA ILE A 349 -20.29 0.62 -7.89
C ILE A 349 -21.08 1.23 -9.05
N ARG A 350 -21.59 0.40 -9.98
CA ARG A 350 -22.41 0.86 -11.12
C ARG A 350 -23.68 1.54 -10.62
N THR A 351 -24.37 0.91 -9.68
CA THR A 351 -25.62 1.40 -9.09
C THR A 351 -25.42 2.68 -8.29
N LEU A 352 -24.34 2.79 -7.50
CA LEU A 352 -24.01 4.00 -6.75
C LEU A 352 -23.70 5.18 -7.67
N LYS A 353 -23.02 4.92 -8.80
CA LYS A 353 -22.81 5.94 -9.84
C LYS A 353 -24.12 6.38 -10.49
N ARG A 354 -25.03 5.44 -10.75
CA ARG A 354 -26.37 5.76 -11.25
C ARG A 354 -27.13 6.64 -10.24
N PHE A 355 -27.13 6.26 -8.97
CA PHE A 355 -27.84 6.97 -7.91
C PHE A 355 -27.50 8.47 -7.87
N ILE A 356 -26.21 8.83 -7.92
CA ILE A 356 -25.82 10.26 -7.90
C ILE A 356 -26.24 11.04 -9.15
N ALA A 357 -26.31 10.39 -10.31
CA ALA A 357 -26.82 11.00 -11.53
C ALA A 357 -28.35 11.17 -11.48
N ASP A 358 -29.06 10.15 -11.00
CA ASP A 358 -30.52 10.19 -10.80
C ASP A 358 -30.91 11.22 -9.73
N TYR A 359 -30.09 11.40 -8.70
CA TYR A 359 -30.26 12.45 -7.68
C TYR A 359 -30.23 13.85 -8.31
N GLU A 360 -29.27 14.13 -9.20
CA GLU A 360 -29.22 15.41 -9.91
C GLU A 360 -30.48 15.64 -10.77
N LEU A 361 -30.95 14.63 -11.49
CA LEU A 361 -32.17 14.74 -12.31
C LEU A 361 -33.39 15.09 -11.45
N LYS A 362 -33.50 14.49 -10.25
CA LYS A 362 -34.59 14.78 -9.31
C LYS A 362 -34.47 16.16 -8.66
N ALA A 363 -33.26 16.55 -8.27
CA ALA A 363 -32.99 17.82 -7.60
C ALA A 363 -32.98 19.02 -8.57
N GLY A 364 -32.83 18.76 -9.87
CA GLY A 364 -32.60 19.76 -10.90
C GLY A 364 -31.10 20.04 -11.07
N ARG A 365 -30.62 19.89 -12.30
CA ARG A 365 -29.22 20.17 -12.65
C ARG A 365 -28.94 21.68 -12.65
N GLU A 366 -27.83 22.07 -12.02
CA GLU A 366 -27.29 23.43 -12.14
C GLU A 366 -26.72 23.61 -13.56
N LYS A 367 -27.01 24.76 -14.19
CA LYS A 367 -26.47 25.06 -15.53
C LYS A 367 -24.95 25.15 -15.46
N ALA A 368 -24.28 24.49 -16.40
CA ALA A 368 -22.84 24.51 -16.48
C ALA A 368 -22.38 25.89 -16.95
N VAL A 369 -21.24 26.34 -16.41
CA VAL A 369 -20.59 27.57 -16.86
C VAL A 369 -19.70 27.21 -18.07
N PRO A 370 -19.87 27.87 -19.23
CA PRO A 370 -19.01 27.63 -20.38
C PRO A 370 -17.55 27.92 -20.05
N PHE A 371 -16.64 27.05 -20.51
CA PHE A 371 -15.21 27.32 -20.38
C PHE A 371 -14.77 28.46 -21.30
N GLU A 372 -13.89 29.33 -20.80
CA GLU A 372 -13.31 30.39 -21.61
C GLU A 372 -12.43 29.79 -22.71
N LYS A 373 -12.62 30.26 -23.95
CA LYS A 373 -11.82 29.85 -25.11
C LYS A 373 -10.46 30.55 -25.10
N THR A 374 -9.54 30.05 -24.28
CA THR A 374 -8.18 30.59 -24.12
C THR A 374 -7.26 30.22 -25.27
N ARG A 375 -7.64 29.25 -26.11
CA ARG A 375 -6.88 28.76 -27.27
C ARG A 375 -7.53 29.19 -28.59
N LYS A 376 -6.72 29.33 -29.64
CA LYS A 376 -7.19 29.79 -30.98
C LYS A 376 -7.39 28.65 -31.96
N GLU A 377 -6.71 27.53 -31.73
CA GLU A 377 -6.69 26.35 -32.56
C GLU A 377 -8.05 25.65 -32.51
N LYS A 378 -8.76 25.60 -33.63
CA LYS A 378 -10.06 24.90 -33.71
C LYS A 378 -9.86 23.41 -33.86
N ILE A 379 -10.70 22.62 -33.20
CA ILE A 379 -10.65 21.15 -33.28
C ILE A 379 -12.00 20.60 -33.77
N ALA A 380 -11.94 19.69 -34.74
CA ALA A 380 -13.11 18.98 -35.25
C ALA A 380 -13.19 17.59 -34.65
N VAL A 381 -14.38 17.21 -34.18
CA VAL A 381 -14.68 15.87 -33.68
C VAL A 381 -15.76 15.27 -34.57
N VAL A 382 -15.52 14.13 -35.19
CA VAL A 382 -16.46 13.48 -36.11
C VAL A 382 -17.11 12.29 -35.42
N GLY A 383 -18.42 12.36 -35.24
CA GLY A 383 -19.24 11.40 -34.50
C GLY A 383 -19.53 11.87 -33.06
N SER A 384 -20.80 11.78 -32.65
CA SER A 384 -21.26 12.12 -31.30
C SER A 384 -21.53 10.89 -30.42
N GLY A 385 -20.87 9.77 -30.71
CA GLY A 385 -20.85 8.62 -29.80
C GLY A 385 -20.05 8.92 -28.52
N PRO A 386 -19.95 7.94 -27.60
CA PRO A 386 -19.26 8.11 -26.32
C PRO A 386 -17.83 8.62 -26.46
N ALA A 387 -17.06 8.09 -27.43
CA ALA A 387 -15.68 8.51 -27.69
C ALA A 387 -15.59 9.96 -28.16
N GLY A 388 -16.42 10.35 -29.13
CA GLY A 388 -16.42 11.72 -29.68
C GLY A 388 -16.83 12.75 -28.63
N LEU A 389 -17.92 12.50 -27.91
CA LEU A 389 -18.37 13.41 -26.85
C LEU A 389 -17.40 13.49 -25.68
N ALA A 390 -16.75 12.39 -25.28
CA ALA A 390 -15.70 12.42 -24.26
C ALA A 390 -14.46 13.20 -24.71
N CYS A 391 -14.04 13.04 -25.97
CA CYS A 391 -12.94 13.80 -26.55
C CYS A 391 -13.26 15.31 -26.57
N ALA A 392 -14.46 15.67 -27.04
CA ALA A 392 -14.91 17.06 -27.05
C ALA A 392 -15.00 17.66 -25.64
N TYR A 393 -15.49 16.87 -24.68
CA TYR A 393 -15.59 17.26 -23.27
C TYR A 393 -14.24 17.61 -22.64
N ASP A 394 -13.19 16.82 -22.88
CA ASP A 394 -11.87 17.11 -22.30
C ASP A 394 -11.17 18.27 -23.05
N LEU A 395 -11.32 18.37 -24.37
CA LEU A 395 -10.72 19.44 -25.15
C LEU A 395 -11.31 20.83 -24.84
N VAL A 396 -12.63 20.93 -24.62
CA VAL A 396 -13.26 22.21 -24.25
C VAL A 396 -12.78 22.70 -22.89
N ARG A 397 -12.55 21.78 -21.94
CA ARG A 397 -12.02 22.08 -20.59
C ARG A 397 -10.56 22.56 -20.63
N LYS A 398 -9.81 22.19 -21.66
CA LYS A 398 -8.46 22.72 -21.96
C LYS A 398 -8.48 24.08 -22.68
N GLY A 399 -9.67 24.64 -22.96
CA GLY A 399 -9.85 25.98 -23.53
C GLY A 399 -9.90 26.02 -25.06
N TYR A 400 -10.03 24.88 -25.74
CA TYR A 400 -10.11 24.81 -27.19
C TYR A 400 -11.53 25.08 -27.73
N PRO A 401 -11.67 25.80 -28.86
CA PRO A 401 -12.89 25.79 -29.65
C PRO A 401 -13.10 24.42 -30.31
N VAL A 402 -14.14 23.69 -29.89
CA VAL A 402 -14.46 22.35 -30.39
C VAL A 402 -15.80 22.33 -31.12
N THR A 403 -15.80 21.72 -32.31
CA THR A 403 -17.01 21.45 -33.11
C THR A 403 -17.17 19.96 -33.32
N VAL A 404 -18.31 19.40 -32.91
CA VAL A 404 -18.70 18.01 -33.17
C VAL A 404 -19.58 17.95 -34.42
N PHE A 405 -19.24 17.09 -35.36
CA PHE A 405 -20.02 16.80 -36.57
C PHE A 405 -20.70 15.44 -36.40
N GLU A 406 -22.03 15.45 -36.33
CA GLU A 406 -22.87 14.27 -36.21
C GLU A 406 -23.64 14.07 -37.52
N ALA A 407 -23.59 12.85 -38.07
CA ALA A 407 -24.28 12.51 -39.31
C ALA A 407 -25.78 12.31 -39.10
N MET A 408 -26.19 11.89 -37.91
CA MET A 408 -27.58 11.65 -37.54
C MET A 408 -28.31 12.94 -37.12
N PRO A 409 -29.66 12.95 -37.13
CA PRO A 409 -30.44 14.11 -36.68
C PRO A 409 -30.36 14.38 -35.18
N MET A 410 -30.01 13.37 -34.37
CA MET A 410 -29.88 13.50 -32.92
C MET A 410 -28.51 13.01 -32.42
N VAL A 411 -28.05 13.66 -31.37
CA VAL A 411 -26.74 13.45 -30.75
C VAL A 411 -26.76 12.21 -29.84
N GLY A 412 -25.65 11.47 -29.77
CA GLY A 412 -25.45 10.35 -28.84
C GLY A 412 -25.04 9.04 -29.51
N GLY A 413 -25.01 8.99 -30.84
CA GLY A 413 -24.62 7.80 -31.61
C GLY A 413 -25.39 6.54 -31.20
N LEU A 414 -24.70 5.41 -31.08
CA LEU A 414 -25.33 4.14 -30.69
C LEU A 414 -25.88 4.11 -29.25
N LEU A 415 -25.53 5.06 -28.37
CA LEU A 415 -26.21 5.17 -27.08
C LEU A 415 -27.70 5.50 -27.28
N ARG A 416 -28.01 6.37 -28.24
CA ARG A 416 -29.39 6.74 -28.58
C ARG A 416 -30.04 5.72 -29.50
N TYR A 417 -29.34 5.34 -30.56
CA TYR A 417 -29.95 4.53 -31.63
C TYR A 417 -29.81 3.02 -31.42
N GLY A 418 -28.99 2.57 -30.48
CA GLY A 418 -28.70 1.15 -30.26
C GLY A 418 -29.15 0.59 -28.92
N ILE A 419 -29.40 1.43 -27.90
CA ILE A 419 -29.79 0.97 -26.56
C ILE A 419 -31.26 1.33 -26.30
N PRO A 420 -32.14 0.37 -25.98
CA PRO A 420 -33.55 0.65 -25.71
C PRO A 420 -33.81 1.57 -24.53
N GLU A 421 -34.92 2.33 -24.58
CA GLU A 421 -35.31 3.30 -23.55
C GLU A 421 -35.55 2.67 -22.15
N TYR A 422 -35.99 1.40 -22.11
CA TYR A 422 -36.18 0.69 -20.83
C TYR A 422 -34.86 0.46 -20.05
N ARG A 423 -33.73 0.65 -20.73
CA ARG A 423 -32.38 0.49 -20.18
C ARG A 423 -31.63 1.81 -20.14
N LEU A 424 -31.75 2.64 -21.17
CA LEU A 424 -31.18 3.99 -21.20
C LEU A 424 -32.26 5.00 -21.62
N PRO A 425 -32.93 5.65 -20.67
CA PRO A 425 -33.93 6.67 -20.96
C PRO A 425 -33.35 7.87 -21.72
N GLU A 426 -34.13 8.43 -22.66
CA GLU A 426 -33.68 9.55 -23.50
C GLU A 426 -33.35 10.79 -22.68
N ASN A 427 -34.18 11.11 -21.68
CA ASN A 427 -33.99 12.28 -20.82
C ASN A 427 -32.67 12.24 -20.01
N VAL A 428 -32.19 11.05 -19.65
CA VAL A 428 -30.90 10.86 -18.97
C VAL A 428 -29.77 11.21 -19.93
N LEU A 429 -29.81 10.70 -21.15
CA LEU A 429 -28.81 10.96 -22.18
C LEU A 429 -28.82 12.43 -22.61
N ASP A 430 -29.99 13.02 -22.80
CA ASP A 430 -30.17 14.42 -23.15
C ASP A 430 -29.60 15.35 -22.08
N ASN A 431 -29.86 15.07 -20.79
CA ASN A 431 -29.32 15.87 -19.70
C ASN A 431 -27.78 15.91 -19.70
N GLU A 432 -27.12 14.79 -19.98
CA GLU A 432 -25.65 14.71 -20.01
C GLU A 432 -25.06 15.32 -21.30
N ILE A 433 -25.74 15.18 -22.43
CA ILE A 433 -25.36 15.86 -23.68
C ILE A 433 -25.51 17.38 -23.55
N ASP A 434 -26.61 17.84 -22.95
CA ASP A 434 -26.85 19.27 -22.74
C ASP A 434 -25.85 19.87 -21.77
N TYR A 435 -25.41 19.12 -20.75
CA TYR A 435 -24.27 19.52 -19.92
C TYR A 435 -23.01 19.78 -20.77
N ILE A 436 -22.68 18.90 -21.74
CA ILE A 436 -21.52 19.10 -22.63
C ILE A 436 -21.70 20.32 -23.54
N LYS A 437 -22.91 20.55 -24.09
CA LYS A 437 -23.20 21.74 -24.90
C LYS A 437 -23.04 23.03 -24.09
N GLU A 438 -23.55 23.04 -22.85
CA GLU A 438 -23.45 24.20 -21.94
C GLU A 438 -22.00 24.56 -21.60
N LEU A 439 -21.08 23.59 -21.61
CA LEU A 439 -19.65 23.86 -21.42
C LEU A 439 -19.01 24.60 -22.61
N GLY A 440 -19.70 24.74 -23.73
CA GLY A 440 -19.26 25.52 -24.90
C GLY A 440 -18.89 24.69 -26.13
N VAL A 441 -19.20 23.39 -26.15
CA VAL A 441 -19.02 22.52 -27.32
C VAL A 441 -20.10 22.84 -28.36
N GLU A 442 -19.69 23.14 -29.59
CA GLU A 442 -20.61 23.30 -30.71
C GLU A 442 -20.91 21.91 -31.32
N ILE A 443 -22.18 21.58 -31.54
CA ILE A 443 -22.58 20.30 -32.15
C ILE A 443 -23.44 20.58 -33.37
N ARG A 444 -23.05 20.04 -34.53
CA ARG A 444 -23.75 20.13 -35.80
C ARG A 444 -24.27 18.76 -36.20
N THR A 445 -25.59 18.59 -36.17
CA THR A 445 -26.28 17.38 -36.65
C THR A 445 -26.42 17.42 -38.18
N ASP A 446 -26.86 16.30 -38.77
CA ASP A 446 -27.08 16.18 -40.21
C ASP A 446 -25.84 16.56 -41.06
N SER A 447 -24.65 16.38 -40.48
CA SER A 447 -23.37 16.87 -40.98
C SER A 447 -22.41 15.71 -41.23
N THR A 448 -22.58 15.03 -42.36
CA THR A 448 -21.68 13.94 -42.77
C THR A 448 -20.32 14.48 -43.24
N VAL A 449 -19.24 13.98 -42.64
CA VAL A 449 -17.87 14.28 -43.06
C VAL A 449 -17.36 13.14 -43.93
N LYS A 450 -17.01 13.45 -45.19
CA LYS A 450 -16.47 12.46 -46.14
C LYS A 450 -14.95 12.52 -46.27
N GLU A 451 -14.34 13.66 -45.98
CA GLU A 451 -12.90 13.91 -46.11
C GLU A 451 -12.43 14.73 -44.90
N THR A 452 -11.38 14.26 -44.23
CA THR A 452 -10.76 14.98 -43.10
C THR A 452 -9.88 16.13 -43.57
N SER A 453 -9.24 16.01 -44.73
CA SER A 453 -8.51 17.09 -45.42
C SER A 453 -9.37 18.33 -45.61
N ALA A 454 -10.64 18.17 -46.00
CA ALA A 454 -11.59 19.28 -46.11
C ALA A 454 -11.83 20.02 -44.79
N LEU A 455 -11.75 19.34 -43.64
CA LEU A 455 -11.83 19.99 -42.32
C LEU A 455 -10.53 20.73 -41.99
N LEU A 456 -9.36 20.15 -42.32
CA LEU A 456 -8.07 20.82 -42.15
C LEU A 456 -8.00 22.11 -42.99
N GLU A 457 -8.50 22.08 -44.22
CA GLU A 457 -8.59 23.25 -45.12
C GLU A 457 -9.56 24.33 -44.59
N GLN A 458 -10.61 23.95 -43.85
CA GLN A 458 -11.51 24.87 -43.15
C GLN A 458 -10.88 25.53 -41.91
N GLY A 459 -9.62 25.23 -41.61
CA GLY A 459 -8.85 25.83 -40.52
C GLY A 459 -8.97 25.09 -39.20
N TYR A 460 -9.49 23.86 -39.18
CA TYR A 460 -9.34 22.98 -38.01
C TYR A 460 -7.91 22.48 -37.95
N ARG A 461 -7.25 22.61 -36.80
CA ARG A 461 -5.84 22.24 -36.64
C ARG A 461 -5.66 20.77 -36.25
N ALA A 462 -6.70 20.15 -35.69
CA ALA A 462 -6.75 18.73 -35.41
C ALA A 462 -8.15 18.17 -35.68
N VAL A 463 -8.22 16.90 -36.07
CA VAL A 463 -9.47 16.15 -36.33
C VAL A 463 -9.45 14.85 -35.54
N PHE A 464 -10.52 14.57 -34.79
CA PHE A 464 -10.74 13.28 -34.14
C PHE A 464 -11.87 12.51 -34.81
N LEU A 465 -11.64 11.23 -35.14
CA LEU A 465 -12.62 10.32 -35.73
C LEU A 465 -13.13 9.32 -34.69
N GLY A 466 -14.39 9.47 -34.29
CA GLY A 466 -15.09 8.62 -33.32
C GLY A 466 -16.45 8.16 -33.85
N THR A 467 -16.53 7.80 -35.13
CA THR A 467 -17.78 7.50 -35.85
C THR A 467 -18.45 6.18 -35.45
N GLY A 468 -17.69 5.24 -34.89
CA GLY A 468 -18.19 3.96 -34.37
C GLY A 468 -18.39 2.86 -35.42
N ALA A 469 -19.06 1.76 -35.03
CA ALA A 469 -19.29 0.58 -35.86
C ALA A 469 -20.78 0.39 -36.18
N TRP A 470 -21.24 1.00 -37.29
CA TRP A 470 -22.67 1.07 -37.66
C TRP A 470 -23.16 -0.02 -38.63
N VAL A 471 -22.31 -0.97 -39.03
CA VAL A 471 -22.69 -2.02 -39.98
C VAL A 471 -22.95 -3.32 -39.25
N SER A 472 -24.07 -3.99 -39.53
CA SER A 472 -24.35 -5.30 -38.97
C SER A 472 -23.65 -6.41 -39.75
N GLN A 473 -23.12 -7.42 -39.05
CA GLN A 473 -22.57 -8.60 -39.72
C GLN A 473 -23.67 -9.53 -40.26
N LYS A 474 -23.41 -10.11 -41.44
CA LYS A 474 -24.28 -11.10 -42.10
C LYS A 474 -24.01 -12.51 -41.60
N LEU A 475 -25.03 -13.37 -41.60
CA LEU A 475 -24.92 -14.76 -41.15
C LEU A 475 -24.11 -15.62 -42.13
N GLY A 476 -24.17 -15.29 -43.42
CA GLY A 476 -23.54 -16.05 -44.48
C GLY A 476 -24.24 -17.38 -44.75
N ILE A 477 -25.55 -17.47 -44.47
CA ILE A 477 -26.34 -18.71 -44.65
C ILE A 477 -27.37 -18.56 -45.78
N PRO A 478 -27.76 -19.66 -46.45
CA PRO A 478 -28.77 -19.59 -47.50
C PRO A 478 -30.11 -19.04 -46.99
N GLY A 479 -30.68 -18.10 -47.75
CA GLY A 479 -31.98 -17.48 -47.46
C GLY A 479 -31.94 -16.28 -46.51
N GLU A 480 -30.76 -15.79 -46.11
CA GLU A 480 -30.63 -14.66 -45.18
C GLU A 480 -31.24 -13.34 -45.67
N ASP A 481 -31.40 -13.15 -46.99
CA ASP A 481 -32.03 -11.95 -47.58
C ASP A 481 -33.57 -12.06 -47.67
N ALA A 482 -34.19 -13.08 -47.05
CA ALA A 482 -35.64 -13.26 -47.07
C ALA A 482 -36.38 -12.14 -46.31
N ALA A 483 -37.57 -11.77 -46.79
CA ALA A 483 -38.42 -10.81 -46.11
C ALA A 483 -38.85 -11.37 -44.74
N GLY A 484 -38.47 -10.67 -43.66
CA GLY A 484 -38.62 -11.10 -42.27
C GLY A 484 -37.31 -11.35 -41.54
N VAL A 485 -36.17 -11.30 -42.24
CA VAL A 485 -34.84 -11.25 -41.61
C VAL A 485 -34.42 -9.78 -41.47
N ILE A 486 -34.15 -9.35 -40.25
CA ILE A 486 -33.78 -7.96 -39.91
C ILE A 486 -32.51 -7.98 -39.06
N HIS A 487 -31.63 -7.00 -39.20
CA HIS A 487 -30.48 -6.88 -38.31
C HIS A 487 -30.84 -6.13 -37.02
N ALA A 488 -30.25 -6.54 -35.90
CA ALA A 488 -30.56 -5.99 -34.57
C ALA A 488 -30.33 -4.48 -34.50
N LEU A 489 -29.27 -3.97 -35.13
CA LEU A 489 -29.00 -2.53 -35.12
C LEU A 489 -30.08 -1.75 -35.86
N ASP A 490 -30.53 -2.21 -37.04
CA ASP A 490 -31.59 -1.56 -37.79
C ASP A 490 -32.95 -1.64 -37.07
N PHE A 491 -33.22 -2.79 -36.45
CA PHE A 491 -34.40 -2.99 -35.64
C PHE A 491 -34.44 -2.01 -34.46
N LEU A 492 -33.40 -2.01 -33.63
CA LEU A 492 -33.28 -1.14 -32.46
C LEU A 492 -33.28 0.34 -32.84
N LYS A 493 -32.58 0.72 -33.92
CA LYS A 493 -32.58 2.08 -34.45
C LYS A 493 -33.99 2.53 -34.81
N ARG A 494 -34.78 1.68 -35.46
CA ARG A 494 -36.17 2.01 -35.80
C ARG A 494 -37.03 2.17 -34.55
N VAL A 495 -36.92 1.24 -33.61
CA VAL A 495 -37.64 1.29 -32.32
C VAL A 495 -37.34 2.60 -31.58
N ASN A 496 -36.06 2.91 -31.39
CA ASN A 496 -35.64 4.10 -30.66
C ASN A 496 -35.89 5.42 -31.41
N SER A 497 -36.08 5.37 -32.73
CA SER A 497 -36.46 6.57 -33.50
C SER A 497 -37.98 6.80 -33.51
N GLY A 498 -38.76 6.02 -32.76
CA GLY A 498 -40.23 6.10 -32.74
C GLY A 498 -40.90 5.63 -34.03
N ASN A 499 -40.18 4.91 -34.90
CA ASN A 499 -40.76 4.36 -36.12
C ASN A 499 -41.63 3.15 -35.79
N GLU A 500 -42.69 2.93 -36.57
CA GLU A 500 -43.51 1.73 -36.42
C GLU A 500 -42.71 0.48 -36.82
N VAL A 501 -42.63 -0.49 -35.90
CA VAL A 501 -41.94 -1.76 -36.10
C VAL A 501 -42.86 -2.90 -35.68
N SER A 502 -43.16 -3.80 -36.60
CA SER A 502 -43.87 -5.04 -36.29
C SER A 502 -42.83 -6.15 -36.05
N PRO A 503 -42.67 -6.65 -34.81
CA PRO A 503 -41.68 -7.69 -34.52
C PRO A 503 -42.08 -9.06 -35.09
N GLY A 504 -43.34 -9.27 -35.48
CA GLY A 504 -43.90 -10.60 -35.79
C GLY A 504 -44.46 -11.28 -34.53
N ARG A 505 -45.06 -12.47 -34.69
CA ARG A 505 -45.62 -13.24 -33.57
C ARG A 505 -44.58 -14.18 -32.95
N ARG A 506 -43.73 -14.81 -33.77
CA ARG A 506 -42.72 -15.79 -33.34
C ARG A 506 -41.34 -15.37 -33.84
N VAL A 507 -40.55 -14.78 -32.94
CA VAL A 507 -39.29 -14.12 -33.26
C VAL A 507 -38.10 -14.95 -32.81
N ALA A 508 -37.17 -15.25 -33.71
CA ALA A 508 -35.85 -15.77 -33.35
C ALA A 508 -34.81 -14.65 -33.35
N VAL A 509 -34.05 -14.50 -32.27
CA VAL A 509 -32.92 -13.56 -32.20
C VAL A 509 -31.61 -14.35 -32.20
N ILE A 510 -30.75 -14.13 -33.19
CA ILE A 510 -29.50 -14.87 -33.34
C ILE A 510 -28.35 -14.09 -32.70
N GLY A 511 -27.75 -14.64 -31.65
CA GLY A 511 -26.63 -14.00 -30.95
C GLY A 511 -26.73 -14.19 -29.44
N GLY A 512 -25.71 -13.72 -28.71
CA GLY A 512 -25.70 -13.82 -27.24
C GLY A 512 -25.09 -12.61 -26.53
N GLY A 513 -24.81 -11.53 -27.25
CA GLY A 513 -24.32 -10.27 -26.67
C GLY A 513 -25.47 -9.35 -26.25
N ASN A 514 -25.13 -8.20 -25.66
CA ASN A 514 -26.11 -7.22 -25.17
C ASN A 514 -27.14 -6.83 -26.25
N ALA A 515 -26.70 -6.55 -27.48
CA ALA A 515 -27.62 -6.21 -28.58
C ALA A 515 -28.67 -7.30 -28.89
N ALA A 516 -28.32 -8.58 -28.69
CA ALA A 516 -29.26 -9.70 -28.88
C ALA A 516 -30.32 -9.71 -27.77
N VAL A 517 -29.90 -9.52 -26.52
CA VAL A 517 -30.80 -9.42 -25.36
C VAL A 517 -31.70 -8.19 -25.49
N ASP A 518 -31.10 -7.06 -25.87
CA ASP A 518 -31.80 -5.79 -26.03
C ASP A 518 -32.90 -5.90 -27.10
N ALA A 519 -32.57 -6.47 -28.26
CA ALA A 519 -33.50 -6.71 -29.35
C ALA A 519 -34.59 -7.73 -28.99
N ALA A 520 -34.26 -8.80 -28.26
CA ALA A 520 -35.23 -9.81 -27.84
C ALA A 520 -36.28 -9.23 -26.89
N ARG A 521 -35.85 -8.46 -25.89
CA ARG A 521 -36.75 -7.80 -24.94
C ARG A 521 -37.57 -6.70 -25.60
N ALA A 522 -36.98 -5.93 -26.51
CA ALA A 522 -37.71 -4.94 -27.30
C ALA A 522 -38.79 -5.61 -28.19
N ALA A 523 -38.46 -6.70 -28.88
CA ALA A 523 -39.44 -7.48 -29.65
C ALA A 523 -40.58 -8.02 -28.78
N ARG A 524 -40.26 -8.53 -27.59
CA ARG A 524 -41.26 -9.01 -26.62
C ARG A 524 -42.21 -7.89 -26.18
N ARG A 525 -41.67 -6.71 -25.86
CA ARG A 525 -42.46 -5.53 -25.43
C ARG A 525 -43.31 -4.93 -26.54
N LEU A 526 -42.89 -5.06 -27.79
CA LEU A 526 -43.68 -4.68 -28.98
C LEU A 526 -44.82 -5.67 -29.32
N GLY A 527 -45.03 -6.70 -28.50
CA GLY A 527 -46.17 -7.60 -28.61
C GLY A 527 -45.91 -8.91 -29.36
N ALA A 528 -44.64 -9.33 -29.52
CA ALA A 528 -44.35 -10.67 -30.02
C ALA A 528 -44.85 -11.75 -29.04
N ASP A 529 -45.65 -12.71 -29.52
CA ASP A 529 -46.20 -13.81 -28.71
C ASP A 529 -45.11 -14.70 -28.12
N GLU A 530 -44.06 -14.99 -28.91
CA GLU A 530 -42.93 -15.83 -28.52
C GLU A 530 -41.62 -15.24 -29.07
N VAL A 531 -40.63 -15.08 -28.19
CA VAL A 531 -39.28 -14.64 -28.57
C VAL A 531 -38.26 -15.65 -28.06
N THR A 532 -37.39 -16.13 -28.96
CA THR A 532 -36.33 -17.10 -28.64
C THR A 532 -34.97 -16.56 -29.06
N ILE A 533 -34.03 -16.46 -28.12
CA ILE A 533 -32.62 -16.20 -28.43
C ILE A 533 -31.95 -17.53 -28.79
N ILE A 534 -31.33 -17.60 -29.96
CA ILE A 534 -30.56 -18.75 -30.44
C ILE A 534 -29.08 -18.42 -30.29
N TYR A 535 -28.38 -19.20 -29.45
CA TYR A 535 -26.97 -18.97 -29.15
C TYR A 535 -26.13 -20.23 -29.29
N ARG A 536 -24.99 -20.09 -29.97
CA ARG A 536 -24.13 -21.23 -30.34
C ARG A 536 -23.30 -21.82 -29.20
N ARG A 537 -23.26 -21.17 -28.03
CA ARG A 537 -22.56 -21.66 -26.82
C ARG A 537 -23.55 -21.80 -25.66
N SER A 538 -23.06 -22.11 -24.45
CA SER A 538 -23.90 -22.16 -23.26
C SER A 538 -24.22 -20.76 -22.74
N ARG A 539 -25.03 -20.71 -21.68
CA ARG A 539 -25.40 -19.48 -20.98
C ARG A 539 -24.19 -18.82 -20.33
N GLU A 540 -23.25 -19.59 -19.77
CA GLU A 540 -22.06 -19.04 -19.11
C GLU A 540 -21.12 -18.30 -20.09
N GLU A 541 -21.11 -18.65 -21.37
CA GLU A 541 -20.28 -17.96 -22.37
C GLU A 541 -20.97 -16.78 -23.07
N MET A 542 -22.23 -16.47 -22.74
CA MET A 542 -22.92 -15.31 -23.30
C MET A 542 -22.17 -14.01 -22.94
N PRO A 543 -21.78 -13.18 -23.93
CA PRO A 543 -21.11 -11.91 -23.64
C PRO A 543 -22.02 -10.84 -23.02
N ALA A 544 -23.34 -11.05 -23.02
CA ALA A 544 -24.29 -10.12 -22.39
C ALA A 544 -24.10 -10.06 -20.87
N VAL A 545 -24.50 -8.94 -20.28
CA VAL A 545 -24.52 -8.80 -18.82
C VAL A 545 -25.47 -9.83 -18.22
N ALA A 546 -25.00 -10.68 -17.30
CA ALA A 546 -25.77 -11.80 -16.77
C ALA A 546 -27.15 -11.39 -16.22
N GLY A 547 -27.22 -10.28 -15.47
CA GLY A 547 -28.49 -9.75 -14.95
C GLY A 547 -29.49 -9.34 -16.05
N GLU A 548 -29.01 -8.89 -17.22
CA GLU A 548 -29.91 -8.57 -18.35
C GLU A 548 -30.47 -9.85 -18.99
N VAL A 549 -29.68 -10.93 -19.00
CA VAL A 549 -30.15 -12.25 -19.46
C VAL A 549 -31.20 -12.78 -18.49
N ASP A 550 -30.98 -12.68 -17.17
CA ASP A 550 -31.95 -13.07 -16.15
C ASP A 550 -33.28 -12.32 -16.33
N GLU A 551 -33.24 -11.00 -16.56
CA GLU A 551 -34.45 -10.19 -16.75
C GLU A 551 -35.15 -10.49 -18.08
N ALA A 552 -34.41 -10.86 -19.14
CA ALA A 552 -35.01 -11.31 -20.39
C ALA A 552 -35.82 -12.61 -20.21
N GLU A 553 -35.27 -13.59 -19.49
CA GLU A 553 -35.95 -14.86 -19.19
C GLU A 553 -37.20 -14.62 -18.34
N LYS A 554 -37.14 -13.72 -17.36
CA LYS A 554 -38.32 -13.32 -16.55
C LYS A 554 -39.42 -12.63 -17.36
N GLU A 555 -39.05 -11.89 -18.41
CA GLU A 555 -40.00 -11.30 -19.38
C GLU A 555 -40.57 -12.33 -20.38
N GLY A 556 -40.14 -13.59 -20.30
CA GLY A 556 -40.63 -14.70 -21.11
C GLY A 556 -39.83 -14.95 -22.38
N VAL A 557 -38.64 -14.35 -22.53
CA VAL A 557 -37.71 -14.66 -23.63
C VAL A 557 -37.09 -16.04 -23.39
N LYS A 558 -37.19 -16.93 -24.37
CA LYS A 558 -36.63 -18.28 -24.28
C LYS A 558 -35.17 -18.29 -24.74
N LEU A 559 -34.32 -19.05 -24.06
CA LEU A 559 -32.94 -19.29 -24.51
C LEU A 559 -32.84 -20.67 -25.16
N HIS A 560 -32.45 -20.70 -26.43
CA HIS A 560 -32.07 -21.89 -27.17
C HIS A 560 -30.55 -21.90 -27.34
N ILE A 561 -29.86 -22.33 -26.29
CA ILE A 561 -28.39 -22.44 -26.24
C ILE A 561 -27.89 -23.66 -27.00
N LEU A 562 -26.58 -23.69 -27.27
CA LEU A 562 -25.92 -24.76 -28.02
C LEU A 562 -26.59 -25.04 -29.37
N ALA A 563 -26.99 -23.97 -30.07
CA ALA A 563 -27.57 -24.05 -31.40
C ALA A 563 -27.06 -22.90 -32.28
N ALA A 564 -26.79 -23.17 -33.55
CA ALA A 564 -26.50 -22.12 -34.52
C ALA A 564 -27.35 -22.29 -35.78
N PRO A 565 -27.81 -21.20 -36.39
CA PRO A 565 -28.57 -21.27 -37.62
C PRO A 565 -27.69 -21.70 -38.79
N VAL A 566 -28.22 -22.57 -39.65
CA VAL A 566 -27.55 -23.06 -40.86
C VAL A 566 -28.29 -22.69 -42.14
N LYS A 567 -29.60 -22.44 -42.07
CA LYS A 567 -30.41 -22.05 -43.22
C LYS A 567 -31.69 -21.32 -42.80
N VAL A 568 -32.09 -20.31 -43.57
CA VAL A 568 -33.39 -19.65 -43.43
C VAL A 568 -34.43 -20.37 -44.30
N LEU A 569 -35.57 -20.73 -43.72
CA LEU A 569 -36.66 -21.41 -44.41
C LEU A 569 -37.72 -20.38 -44.85
N GLY A 570 -38.06 -20.37 -46.14
CA GLY A 570 -39.06 -19.45 -46.67
C GLY A 570 -39.85 -20.00 -47.84
N GLN A 571 -41.05 -19.43 -48.03
CA GLN A 571 -41.90 -19.65 -49.20
C GLN A 571 -42.16 -18.30 -49.88
N ASN A 572 -42.03 -18.24 -51.21
CA ASN A 572 -42.22 -17.01 -52.00
C ASN A 572 -41.38 -15.81 -51.51
N GLY A 573 -40.16 -16.06 -51.03
CA GLY A 573 -39.25 -15.02 -50.53
C GLY A 573 -39.59 -14.48 -49.13
N LYS A 574 -40.63 -15.00 -48.47
CA LYS A 574 -41.00 -14.67 -47.09
C LYS A 574 -40.54 -15.75 -46.12
N LEU A 575 -39.98 -15.34 -45.00
CA LEU A 575 -39.58 -16.20 -43.89
C LEU A 575 -40.77 -16.99 -43.33
N THR A 576 -40.54 -18.29 -43.08
CA THR A 576 -41.50 -19.21 -42.43
C THR A 576 -40.88 -20.00 -41.28
N GLY A 577 -39.55 -20.07 -41.21
CA GLY A 577 -38.82 -20.76 -40.15
C GLY A 577 -37.30 -20.61 -40.30
N ILE A 578 -36.56 -21.15 -39.35
CA ILE A 578 -35.09 -21.21 -39.38
C ILE A 578 -34.62 -22.61 -39.02
N GLU A 579 -33.70 -23.15 -39.82
CA GLU A 579 -33.04 -24.42 -39.57
C GLU A 579 -31.76 -24.18 -38.79
N CYS A 580 -31.62 -24.87 -37.66
CA CYS A 580 -30.50 -24.79 -36.75
C CYS A 580 -29.80 -26.15 -36.63
N LEU A 581 -28.53 -26.09 -36.24
CA LEU A 581 -27.69 -27.25 -35.96
C LEU A 581 -27.31 -27.23 -34.48
N ARG A 582 -27.33 -28.40 -33.81
CA ARG A 582 -26.88 -28.48 -32.42
C ARG A 582 -25.37 -28.33 -32.33
N MET A 583 -24.92 -27.70 -31.26
CA MET A 583 -23.53 -27.44 -30.94
C MET A 583 -23.14 -28.18 -29.66
N GLU A 584 -21.86 -28.46 -29.50
CA GLU A 584 -21.22 -28.85 -28.25
C GLU A 584 -20.05 -27.91 -27.93
N LEU A 585 -19.61 -27.87 -26.67
CA LEU A 585 -18.48 -27.02 -26.27
C LEU A 585 -17.16 -27.80 -26.41
N GLY A 586 -16.30 -27.32 -27.30
CA GLY A 586 -14.90 -27.75 -27.40
C GLY A 586 -13.98 -27.03 -26.40
N GLU A 587 -12.70 -27.03 -26.72
CA GLU A 587 -11.66 -26.37 -25.91
C GLU A 587 -11.84 -24.85 -25.82
N PRO A 588 -11.42 -24.20 -24.72
CA PRO A 588 -11.31 -22.75 -24.60
C PRO A 588 -10.49 -22.12 -25.73
N ASP A 589 -10.95 -20.97 -26.23
CA ASP A 589 -10.16 -20.08 -27.09
C ASP A 589 -9.20 -19.21 -26.26
N ALA A 590 -8.40 -18.35 -26.92
CA ALA A 590 -7.44 -17.47 -26.26
C ALA A 590 -8.09 -16.46 -25.29
N SER A 591 -9.40 -16.24 -25.38
CA SER A 591 -10.17 -15.44 -24.42
C SER A 591 -10.71 -16.25 -23.23
N GLY A 592 -10.38 -17.54 -23.15
CA GLY A 592 -10.90 -18.48 -22.15
C GLY A 592 -12.31 -19.01 -22.45
N ARG A 593 -12.96 -18.56 -23.52
CA ARG A 593 -14.33 -18.98 -23.89
C ARG A 593 -14.30 -20.26 -24.69
N ARG A 594 -15.13 -21.24 -24.34
CA ARG A 594 -15.18 -22.52 -25.06
C ARG A 594 -15.64 -22.35 -26.52
N ARG A 595 -14.97 -23.05 -27.44
CA ARG A 595 -15.31 -23.01 -28.87
C ARG A 595 -16.59 -23.82 -29.13
N PRO A 596 -17.55 -23.29 -29.90
CA PRO A 596 -18.71 -24.09 -30.31
C PRO A 596 -18.30 -25.05 -31.43
N VAL A 597 -18.67 -26.32 -31.32
CA VAL A 597 -18.37 -27.39 -32.28
C VAL A 597 -19.69 -27.97 -32.80
N PRO A 598 -19.89 -28.05 -34.13
CA PRO A 598 -21.13 -28.56 -34.70
C PRO A 598 -21.28 -30.07 -34.54
N ILE A 599 -22.44 -30.52 -34.06
CA ILE A 599 -22.82 -31.94 -34.01
C ILE A 599 -23.45 -32.30 -35.35
N LYS A 600 -22.72 -33.03 -36.19
CA LYS A 600 -23.19 -33.41 -37.54
C LYS A 600 -24.48 -34.26 -37.49
N GLY A 601 -25.44 -33.99 -38.38
CA GLY A 601 -26.69 -34.76 -38.47
C GLY A 601 -27.73 -34.42 -37.40
N SER A 602 -27.57 -33.29 -36.70
CA SER A 602 -28.44 -32.84 -35.61
C SER A 602 -29.33 -31.65 -35.99
N GLU A 603 -29.56 -31.45 -37.29
CA GLU A 603 -30.34 -30.35 -37.84
C GLU A 603 -31.80 -30.42 -37.36
N PHE A 604 -32.37 -29.27 -36.99
CA PHE A 604 -33.77 -29.14 -36.61
C PHE A 604 -34.33 -27.78 -37.04
N ALA A 605 -35.63 -27.72 -37.32
CA ALA A 605 -36.29 -26.49 -37.73
C ALA A 605 -37.07 -25.86 -36.56
N LEU A 606 -37.09 -24.53 -36.53
CA LEU A 606 -37.93 -23.71 -35.65
C LEU A 606 -38.86 -22.86 -36.51
N ASP A 607 -40.16 -22.91 -36.23
CA ASP A 607 -41.15 -22.09 -36.92
C ASP A 607 -41.13 -20.65 -36.40
N VAL A 608 -40.70 -19.71 -37.23
CA VAL A 608 -40.57 -18.28 -36.89
C VAL A 608 -41.03 -17.42 -38.06
N ASP A 609 -41.65 -16.28 -37.76
CA ASP A 609 -42.12 -15.32 -38.77
C ASP A 609 -41.24 -14.07 -38.87
N ASN A 610 -40.33 -13.86 -37.91
CA ASN A 610 -39.22 -12.90 -38.01
C ASN A 610 -37.93 -13.46 -37.39
N VAL A 611 -36.79 -13.07 -37.97
CA VAL A 611 -35.45 -13.35 -37.45
C VAL A 611 -34.71 -12.04 -37.25
N ILE A 612 -34.19 -11.81 -36.05
CA ILE A 612 -33.34 -10.67 -35.74
C ILE A 612 -31.88 -11.12 -35.60
N VAL A 613 -31.00 -10.63 -36.46
CA VAL A 613 -29.59 -11.02 -36.51
C VAL A 613 -28.73 -10.08 -35.65
N ALA A 614 -28.10 -10.61 -34.60
CA ALA A 614 -27.31 -9.89 -33.61
C ALA A 614 -25.93 -10.55 -33.37
N ILE A 615 -25.23 -10.94 -34.44
CA ILE A 615 -23.97 -11.69 -34.38
C ILE A 615 -22.70 -10.85 -34.38
N GLY A 616 -22.82 -9.52 -34.47
CA GLY A 616 -21.69 -8.60 -34.43
C GLY A 616 -21.93 -7.35 -35.26
N GLN A 617 -21.05 -6.37 -35.05
CA GLN A 617 -21.01 -5.12 -35.81
C GLN A 617 -19.64 -4.96 -36.48
N SER A 618 -19.58 -4.17 -37.53
CA SER A 618 -18.37 -3.77 -38.24
C SER A 618 -18.41 -2.29 -38.59
N VAL A 619 -17.25 -1.75 -38.95
CA VAL A 619 -17.10 -0.36 -39.35
C VAL A 619 -17.61 -0.17 -40.78
N ASP A 620 -18.32 0.93 -41.03
CA ASP A 620 -18.76 1.31 -42.37
C ASP A 620 -17.62 1.94 -43.16
N LYS A 621 -16.75 1.11 -43.74
CA LYS A 621 -15.62 1.59 -44.54
C LYS A 621 -16.05 2.49 -45.71
N ALA A 622 -17.23 2.28 -46.29
CA ALA A 622 -17.71 3.09 -47.41
C ALA A 622 -18.13 4.50 -46.98
N GLY A 623 -18.55 4.66 -45.72
CA GLY A 623 -18.90 5.94 -45.10
C GLY A 623 -17.71 6.67 -44.46
N LEU A 624 -16.50 6.10 -44.48
CA LEU A 624 -15.31 6.70 -43.87
C LEU A 624 -14.40 7.41 -44.90
N PRO A 625 -13.54 8.34 -44.45
CA PRO A 625 -12.59 9.04 -45.32
C PRO A 625 -11.61 8.11 -46.04
N GLY A 626 -11.61 8.14 -47.37
CA GLY A 626 -10.78 7.24 -48.20
C GLY A 626 -9.26 7.47 -48.12
N GLU A 627 -8.84 8.58 -47.52
CA GLU A 627 -7.44 9.03 -47.36
C GLU A 627 -6.69 8.39 -46.18
N LEU A 628 -7.41 7.61 -45.35
CA LEU A 628 -6.84 6.96 -44.17
C LEU A 628 -6.39 5.53 -44.46
N ASP A 629 -5.43 5.07 -43.65
CA ASP A 629 -5.04 3.66 -43.64
C ASP A 629 -6.06 2.83 -42.85
N TYR A 630 -6.32 1.61 -43.34
CA TYR A 630 -7.27 0.68 -42.76
C TYR A 630 -6.61 -0.65 -42.44
N THR A 631 -7.01 -1.26 -41.33
CA THR A 631 -6.60 -2.62 -40.97
C THR A 631 -7.29 -3.66 -41.87
N GLU A 632 -6.81 -4.91 -41.83
CA GLU A 632 -7.47 -6.03 -42.52
C GLU A 632 -8.92 -6.26 -42.07
N ARG A 633 -9.27 -5.82 -40.85
CA ARG A 633 -10.63 -5.91 -40.31
C ARG A 633 -11.55 -4.77 -40.78
N GLY A 634 -11.03 -3.82 -41.56
CA GLY A 634 -11.78 -2.66 -42.04
C GLY A 634 -11.94 -1.53 -41.01
N THR A 635 -11.27 -1.62 -39.86
CA THR A 635 -11.15 -0.52 -38.89
C THR A 635 -10.05 0.46 -39.31
N ILE A 636 -10.09 1.70 -38.80
CA ILE A 636 -9.03 2.69 -39.07
C ILE A 636 -7.74 2.23 -38.38
N ALA A 637 -6.62 2.29 -39.09
CA ALA A 637 -5.30 2.06 -38.52
C ALA A 637 -4.85 3.31 -37.77
N ALA A 638 -4.64 3.16 -36.45
CA ALA A 638 -4.14 4.22 -35.58
C ALA A 638 -3.11 3.64 -34.59
N ASP A 639 -2.19 4.48 -34.12
CA ASP A 639 -1.23 4.09 -33.10
C ASP A 639 -1.94 3.67 -31.80
N PRO A 640 -1.59 2.54 -31.17
CA PRO A 640 -2.29 2.06 -29.99
C PRO A 640 -2.11 2.93 -28.73
N VAL A 641 -1.13 3.85 -28.73
CA VAL A 641 -0.87 4.76 -27.60
C VAL A 641 -1.28 6.19 -27.96
N THR A 642 -0.81 6.71 -29.09
CA THR A 642 -1.04 8.11 -29.47
C THR A 642 -2.36 8.31 -30.19
N LEU A 643 -2.96 7.25 -30.73
CA LEU A 643 -4.18 7.29 -31.55
C LEU A 643 -4.02 8.11 -32.84
N GLU A 644 -2.79 8.41 -33.24
CA GLU A 644 -2.49 9.05 -34.51
C GLU A 644 -2.76 8.11 -35.68
N THR A 645 -3.32 8.68 -36.74
CA THR A 645 -3.48 7.99 -38.03
C THR A 645 -2.26 8.22 -38.93
N ASN A 646 -2.33 7.75 -40.19
CA ASN A 646 -1.33 8.06 -41.22
C ASN A 646 -1.29 9.56 -41.60
N MET A 647 -2.31 10.35 -41.24
CA MET A 647 -2.38 11.78 -41.55
C MET A 647 -2.02 12.65 -40.34
N THR A 648 -1.08 13.58 -40.56
CA THR A 648 -0.66 14.53 -39.52
C THR A 648 -1.82 15.40 -39.05
N GLY A 649 -2.06 15.44 -37.73
CA GLY A 649 -3.17 16.19 -37.13
C GLY A 649 -4.51 15.45 -37.15
N VAL A 650 -4.56 14.20 -37.62
CA VAL A 650 -5.77 13.37 -37.62
C VAL A 650 -5.59 12.18 -36.68
N PHE A 651 -6.52 12.05 -35.75
CA PHE A 651 -6.55 11.02 -34.71
C PHE A 651 -7.84 10.20 -34.82
N ALA A 652 -7.81 8.93 -34.42
CA ALA A 652 -8.99 8.06 -34.44
C ALA A 652 -9.05 7.18 -33.19
N GLY A 653 -10.25 6.96 -32.66
CA GLY A 653 -10.42 6.18 -31.43
C GLY A 653 -11.85 5.70 -31.19
N GLY A 654 -12.01 4.79 -30.24
CA GLY A 654 -13.27 4.08 -29.97
C GLY A 654 -13.52 2.98 -31.00
N ASP A 655 -14.79 2.63 -31.20
CA ASP A 655 -15.17 1.43 -31.97
C ASP A 655 -14.73 1.47 -33.45
N VAL A 656 -14.46 2.65 -34.00
CA VAL A 656 -13.95 2.79 -35.39
C VAL A 656 -12.52 2.26 -35.54
N VAL A 657 -11.76 2.18 -34.43
CA VAL A 657 -10.39 1.64 -34.38
C VAL A 657 -10.39 0.24 -33.77
N SER A 658 -10.98 0.07 -32.58
CA SER A 658 -10.96 -1.21 -31.85
C SER A 658 -11.92 -2.26 -32.42
N GLY A 659 -12.90 -1.83 -33.21
CA GLY A 659 -14.14 -2.59 -33.41
C GLY A 659 -15.08 -2.43 -32.19
N PRO A 660 -16.27 -3.04 -32.25
CA PRO A 660 -17.31 -2.87 -31.23
C PRO A 660 -16.80 -3.28 -29.84
N ALA A 661 -16.72 -2.31 -28.93
CA ALA A 661 -16.28 -2.49 -27.56
C ALA A 661 -17.39 -2.08 -26.57
N ASP A 662 -17.06 -2.00 -25.28
CA ASP A 662 -17.97 -1.44 -24.30
C ASP A 662 -17.88 0.10 -24.25
N VAL A 663 -18.95 0.72 -23.73
CA VAL A 663 -19.11 2.18 -23.72
C VAL A 663 -17.99 2.87 -22.93
N ILE A 664 -17.53 2.27 -21.84
CA ILE A 664 -16.49 2.86 -20.99
C ILE A 664 -15.11 2.82 -21.66
N GLY A 665 -14.82 1.80 -22.47
CA GLY A 665 -13.64 1.75 -23.33
C GLY A 665 -13.67 2.82 -24.43
N ALA A 666 -14.83 3.08 -25.03
CA ALA A 666 -14.96 4.16 -26.00
C ALA A 666 -14.71 5.54 -25.37
N ILE A 667 -15.23 5.80 -24.16
CA ILE A 667 -14.93 7.03 -23.39
C ILE A 667 -13.42 7.15 -23.12
N ALA A 668 -12.78 6.05 -22.72
CA ALA A 668 -11.33 6.02 -22.47
C ALA A 668 -10.53 6.41 -23.72
N ALA A 669 -10.89 5.87 -24.89
CA ALA A 669 -10.23 6.21 -26.15
C ALA A 669 -10.43 7.69 -26.52
N GLY A 670 -11.62 8.25 -26.30
CA GLY A 670 -11.88 9.68 -26.52
C GLY A 670 -11.00 10.59 -25.64
N LYS A 671 -10.82 10.20 -24.37
CA LYS A 671 -9.95 10.90 -23.43
C LYS A 671 -8.47 10.83 -23.79
N GLU A 672 -7.98 9.64 -24.15
CA GLU A 672 -6.60 9.48 -24.63
C GLU A 672 -6.35 10.27 -25.93
N ALA A 673 -7.35 10.37 -26.81
CA ALA A 673 -7.26 11.19 -28.02
C ALA A 673 -7.21 12.68 -27.70
N ALA A 674 -7.99 13.17 -26.73
CA ALA A 674 -7.94 14.56 -26.28
C ALA A 674 -6.55 14.94 -25.74
N GLU A 675 -5.92 14.06 -24.97
CA GLU A 675 -4.54 14.26 -24.50
C GLU A 675 -3.53 14.26 -25.66
N SER A 676 -3.64 13.35 -26.61
CA SER A 676 -2.77 13.34 -27.81
C SER A 676 -2.93 14.61 -28.65
N ILE A 677 -4.16 15.07 -28.86
CA ILE A 677 -4.44 16.30 -29.63
C ILE A 677 -3.85 17.51 -28.91
N ASP A 678 -4.04 17.63 -27.59
CA ASP A 678 -3.45 18.70 -26.81
C ASP A 678 -1.92 18.71 -26.91
N ARG A 679 -1.27 17.55 -26.72
CA ARG A 679 0.20 17.44 -26.86
C ARG A 679 0.68 17.78 -28.26
N TYR A 680 -0.01 17.30 -29.29
CA TYR A 680 0.29 17.61 -30.69
C TYR A 680 0.24 19.13 -30.96
N LEU A 681 -0.81 19.81 -30.48
CA LEU A 681 -0.96 21.25 -30.64
C LEU A 681 0.06 22.06 -29.84
N ASN A 682 0.60 21.50 -28.75
CA ASN A 682 1.67 22.12 -27.96
C ASN A 682 3.08 21.72 -28.43
N GLY A 683 3.22 20.84 -29.42
CA GLY A 683 4.53 20.33 -29.87
C GLY A 683 5.23 19.44 -28.83
N ALA A 684 4.48 18.86 -27.90
CA ALA A 684 4.99 17.93 -26.90
C ALA A 684 5.08 16.49 -27.46
N ASP A 685 5.94 15.66 -26.85
CA ASP A 685 6.03 14.24 -27.19
C ASP A 685 4.70 13.54 -26.87
N LEU A 686 4.16 12.80 -27.84
CA LEU A 686 2.86 12.15 -27.73
C LEU A 686 2.87 10.87 -26.88
N ARG A 687 4.04 10.24 -26.72
CA ARG A 687 4.26 8.99 -25.98
C ARG A 687 4.82 9.19 -24.58
N GLU A 688 5.50 10.31 -24.33
CA GLU A 688 6.19 10.53 -23.04
C GLU A 688 5.25 10.31 -21.85
N GLY A 689 5.60 9.35 -20.99
CA GLY A 689 4.82 8.97 -19.80
C GLY A 689 3.52 8.20 -20.08
N ARG A 690 3.34 7.61 -21.27
CA ARG A 690 2.13 6.87 -21.66
C ARG A 690 2.45 5.43 -22.13
N PRO A 691 1.75 4.39 -21.62
CA PRO A 691 0.69 4.47 -20.61
C PRO A 691 1.25 4.85 -19.22
N LYS A 692 0.44 5.55 -18.43
CA LYS A 692 0.82 5.93 -17.07
C LYS A 692 1.04 4.67 -16.22
N GLN A 693 2.20 4.54 -15.60
CA GLN A 693 2.39 3.54 -14.55
C GLN A 693 1.59 3.95 -13.33
N VAL A 694 0.68 3.09 -12.90
CA VAL A 694 -0.18 3.32 -11.74
C VAL A 694 0.13 2.25 -10.71
N ASN A 695 0.55 2.66 -9.52
CA ASN A 695 0.85 1.74 -8.43
C ASN A 695 -0.46 1.21 -7.85
N ARG A 696 -0.74 -0.09 -8.06
CA ARG A 696 -1.86 -0.79 -7.41
C ARG A 696 -1.54 -1.00 -5.94
N VAL A 697 -2.53 -0.82 -5.08
CA VAL A 697 -2.38 -1.22 -3.67
C VAL A 697 -2.17 -2.73 -3.56
N GLU A 698 -1.14 -3.14 -2.80
CA GLU A 698 -0.75 -4.55 -2.66
C GLU A 698 -1.56 -5.27 -1.57
N GLU A 699 -1.72 -4.64 -0.41
CA GLU A 699 -2.42 -5.21 0.74
C GLU A 699 -3.58 -4.32 1.21
N VAL A 700 -4.75 -4.94 1.40
CA VAL A 700 -5.94 -4.31 1.95
C VAL A 700 -6.31 -5.04 3.23
N SER A 701 -6.28 -4.33 4.37
CA SER A 701 -6.69 -4.92 5.65
C SER A 701 -8.17 -5.26 5.65
N LYS A 702 -8.49 -6.46 6.13
CA LYS A 702 -9.84 -7.03 6.20
C LYS A 702 -10.22 -7.41 7.65
N GLU A 703 -9.33 -7.11 8.58
CA GLU A 703 -9.46 -7.50 9.98
C GLU A 703 -10.64 -6.76 10.65
N GLY A 704 -11.49 -7.51 11.37
CA GLY A 704 -12.65 -6.96 12.07
C GLY A 704 -13.81 -6.48 11.18
N ILE A 705 -13.78 -6.72 9.87
CA ILE A 705 -14.83 -6.28 8.94
C ILE A 705 -15.92 -7.35 8.81
N PRO A 706 -17.17 -7.10 9.27
CA PRO A 706 -18.23 -8.10 9.20
C PRO A 706 -18.81 -8.21 7.78
N PRO A 707 -19.32 -9.40 7.40
CA PRO A 707 -20.07 -9.59 6.16
C PRO A 707 -21.39 -8.82 6.22
N LYS A 708 -21.78 -8.21 5.10
CA LYS A 708 -23.02 -7.43 4.90
C LYS A 708 -23.59 -7.72 3.51
N LEU A 709 -24.91 -7.83 3.43
CA LEU A 709 -25.61 -8.03 2.16
C LEU A 709 -25.43 -6.82 1.23
N ARG A 710 -25.27 -7.10 -0.06
CA ARG A 710 -25.26 -6.08 -1.11
C ARG A 710 -26.64 -5.48 -1.29
N ALA A 711 -26.71 -4.16 -1.48
CA ALA A 711 -27.98 -3.51 -1.81
C ALA A 711 -28.54 -4.05 -3.14
N ALA A 712 -29.76 -4.60 -3.07
CA ALA A 712 -30.49 -5.08 -4.24
C ALA A 712 -31.07 -3.90 -5.04
N MET A 713 -30.97 -3.96 -6.37
CA MET A 713 -31.59 -2.97 -7.25
C MET A 713 -33.11 -3.16 -7.24
N PRO A 714 -33.90 -2.12 -6.92
CA PRO A 714 -35.34 -2.17 -7.10
C PRO A 714 -35.69 -2.29 -8.59
N MET A 715 -36.60 -3.20 -8.91
CA MET A 715 -36.99 -3.54 -10.29
C MET A 715 -38.46 -3.22 -10.53
N LEU A 716 -38.79 -2.79 -11.76
CA LEU A 716 -40.17 -2.62 -12.21
C LEU A 716 -40.90 -3.96 -12.25
N ASP A 717 -42.17 -4.00 -11.80
CA ASP A 717 -42.99 -5.22 -11.82
C ASP A 717 -43.19 -5.74 -13.25
N LEU A 718 -43.19 -7.07 -13.42
CA LEU A 718 -43.28 -7.71 -14.74
C LEU A 718 -44.53 -7.28 -15.52
N LYS A 719 -45.68 -7.07 -14.85
CA LYS A 719 -46.92 -6.65 -15.53
C LYS A 719 -46.82 -5.25 -16.10
N GLN A 720 -46.02 -4.39 -15.49
CA GLN A 720 -45.82 -3.01 -15.93
C GLN A 720 -44.81 -2.90 -17.08
N ARG A 721 -44.09 -3.99 -17.39
CA ARG A 721 -43.14 -4.06 -18.50
C ARG A 721 -43.80 -4.40 -19.83
N GLU A 722 -44.93 -5.11 -19.79
CA GLU A 722 -45.65 -5.54 -21.00
C GLU A 722 -46.21 -4.32 -21.76
N GLY A 723 -45.92 -4.22 -23.06
CA GLY A 723 -46.35 -3.09 -23.89
C GLY A 723 -45.71 -1.74 -23.55
N SER A 724 -44.70 -1.71 -22.67
CA SER A 724 -44.10 -0.49 -22.13
C SER A 724 -42.59 -0.49 -22.31
N PHE A 725 -42.02 0.66 -22.61
CA PHE A 725 -40.57 0.90 -22.58
C PHE A 725 -40.10 1.61 -21.31
N ALA A 726 -40.93 1.59 -20.25
CA ALA A 726 -40.54 2.11 -18.94
C ALA A 726 -39.25 1.45 -18.42
N GLU A 727 -38.42 2.27 -17.77
CA GLU A 727 -37.15 1.87 -17.21
C GLU A 727 -37.32 0.74 -16.19
N VAL A 728 -36.49 -0.31 -16.31
CA VAL A 728 -36.66 -1.55 -15.52
C VAL A 728 -35.99 -1.47 -14.18
N GLU A 729 -34.72 -1.07 -14.16
CA GLU A 729 -34.00 -0.81 -12.91
C GLU A 729 -34.46 0.58 -12.42
N LEU A 730 -34.90 0.70 -11.16
CA LEU A 730 -35.52 1.93 -10.63
C LEU A 730 -34.56 2.82 -9.82
N GLY A 731 -33.34 2.33 -9.54
CA GLY A 731 -32.34 3.03 -8.73
C GLY A 731 -32.55 2.86 -7.23
N LEU A 732 -31.53 3.22 -6.43
CA LEU A 732 -31.59 3.18 -4.96
C LEU A 732 -32.19 4.48 -4.41
N ASP A 733 -32.78 4.41 -3.22
CA ASP A 733 -33.00 5.57 -2.37
C ASP A 733 -31.71 6.01 -1.66
N GLU A 734 -31.74 7.19 -1.04
CA GLU A 734 -30.58 7.81 -0.39
C GLU A 734 -30.04 6.96 0.76
N GLU A 735 -30.92 6.44 1.63
CA GLU A 735 -30.52 5.65 2.79
C GLU A 735 -29.80 4.36 2.38
N THR A 736 -30.38 3.65 1.41
CA THR A 736 -29.84 2.40 0.86
C THR A 736 -28.51 2.67 0.12
N ALA A 737 -28.41 3.74 -0.66
CA ALA A 737 -27.19 4.11 -1.34
C ALA A 737 -26.05 4.46 -0.35
N MET A 738 -26.37 5.21 0.71
CA MET A 738 -25.41 5.54 1.78
C MET A 738 -24.97 4.28 2.54
N ALA A 739 -25.90 3.39 2.88
CA ALA A 739 -25.61 2.14 3.56
C ALA A 739 -24.71 1.22 2.71
N GLU A 740 -24.99 1.11 1.41
CA GLU A 740 -24.16 0.38 0.46
C GLU A 740 -22.78 1.01 0.35
N ALA A 741 -22.68 2.35 0.23
CA ALA A 741 -21.41 3.05 0.15
C ALA A 741 -20.51 2.84 1.39
N ARG A 742 -21.09 2.74 2.59
CA ARG A 742 -20.37 2.45 3.85
C ARG A 742 -19.79 1.03 3.92
N ARG A 743 -20.09 0.14 2.97
CA ARG A 743 -19.44 -1.19 2.86
C ARG A 743 -18.03 -1.09 2.25
N CYS A 744 -17.64 0.05 1.68
CA CYS A 744 -16.34 0.23 1.03
C CYS A 744 -15.17 -0.01 2.00
N LEU A 745 -14.13 -0.71 1.54
CA LEU A 745 -12.94 -1.01 2.33
C LEU A 745 -11.89 0.11 2.36
N ASN A 746 -12.10 1.20 1.61
CA ASN A 746 -11.12 2.29 1.46
C ASN A 746 -9.71 1.78 1.08
N CYS A 747 -9.63 0.87 0.10
CA CYS A 747 -8.41 0.12 -0.22
C CYS A 747 -7.14 0.97 -0.33
N ALA A 748 -7.21 2.16 -0.93
CA ALA A 748 -6.06 3.05 -1.12
C ALA A 748 -5.68 3.93 0.09
N GLY A 749 -6.39 3.83 1.23
CA GLY A 749 -6.37 4.87 2.25
C GLY A 749 -7.09 6.12 1.73
N CYS A 750 -6.37 7.21 1.50
CA CYS A 750 -6.92 8.39 0.83
C CYS A 750 -7.64 8.03 -0.48
N CYS A 751 -8.88 8.52 -0.63
CA CYS A 751 -9.70 8.26 -1.81
C CYS A 751 -9.58 9.34 -2.90
N GLU A 752 -8.72 10.35 -2.71
CA GLU A 752 -8.53 11.46 -3.66
C GLU A 752 -9.85 12.15 -4.07
N CYS A 753 -10.76 12.32 -3.10
CA CYS A 753 -12.00 13.09 -3.29
C CYS A 753 -11.80 14.61 -3.26
N LEU A 754 -10.58 15.07 -2.98
CA LEU A 754 -10.16 16.47 -2.93
C LEU A 754 -10.91 17.37 -1.92
N SER A 755 -11.76 16.79 -1.06
CA SER A 755 -12.47 17.56 -0.03
C SER A 755 -11.53 18.23 0.96
N CYS A 756 -10.39 17.58 1.26
CA CYS A 756 -9.38 18.14 2.14
C CYS A 756 -8.69 19.37 1.51
N GLU A 757 -8.40 19.33 0.21
CA GLU A 757 -7.83 20.45 -0.55
C GLU A 757 -8.80 21.64 -0.59
N ALA A 758 -10.07 21.38 -0.91
CA ALA A 758 -11.11 22.41 -0.92
C ALA A 758 -11.30 23.10 0.45
N ALA A 759 -11.10 22.37 1.55
CA ALA A 759 -11.18 22.90 2.90
C ALA A 759 -9.90 23.66 3.35
N CYS A 760 -8.79 23.54 2.63
CA CYS A 760 -7.51 24.11 3.04
C CYS A 760 -7.33 25.54 2.51
N GLU A 761 -7.63 26.54 3.33
CA GLU A 761 -7.48 27.96 2.97
C GLU A 761 -6.05 28.35 2.58
N ARG A 762 -5.05 27.70 3.21
CA ARG A 762 -3.62 27.94 2.95
C ARG A 762 -3.11 27.27 1.67
N LYS A 763 -3.95 26.44 1.01
CA LYS A 763 -3.58 25.65 -0.18
C LYS A 763 -2.28 24.87 0.03
N ALA A 764 -2.17 24.23 1.19
CA ALA A 764 -1.00 23.44 1.56
C ALA A 764 -1.06 22.01 1.03
N ILE A 765 -2.23 21.49 0.66
CA ILE A 765 -2.38 20.10 0.23
C ILE A 765 -2.02 19.98 -1.25
N ASP A 766 -1.15 19.03 -1.57
CA ASP A 766 -0.72 18.71 -2.93
C ASP A 766 -0.70 17.19 -3.12
N HIS A 767 -1.71 16.69 -3.84
CA HIS A 767 -1.87 15.27 -4.08
C HIS A 767 -0.88 14.70 -5.13
N GLU A 768 -0.20 15.55 -5.89
CA GLU A 768 0.82 15.18 -6.87
C GLU A 768 2.26 15.25 -6.30
N MET A 769 2.39 15.56 -5.00
CA MET A 769 3.68 15.58 -4.32
C MET A 769 4.40 14.23 -4.46
N VAL A 770 5.68 14.29 -4.85
CA VAL A 770 6.56 13.13 -4.98
C VAL A 770 7.62 13.11 -3.88
N ASP A 771 8.16 11.93 -3.63
CA ASP A 771 9.28 11.75 -2.72
C ASP A 771 10.48 12.59 -3.17
N ARG A 772 11.23 13.11 -2.19
CA ARG A 772 12.45 13.89 -2.42
C ARG A 772 13.63 13.15 -1.83
N TYR A 773 14.80 13.33 -2.43
CA TYR A 773 16.04 12.72 -1.98
C TYR A 773 17.05 13.82 -1.68
N GLU A 774 17.77 13.68 -0.58
CA GLU A 774 18.89 14.55 -0.24
C GLU A 774 20.08 13.75 0.27
N GLU A 775 21.28 14.25 0.00
CA GLU A 775 22.53 13.65 0.49
C GLU A 775 23.08 14.52 1.62
N LEU A 776 23.51 13.86 2.71
CA LEU A 776 24.04 14.47 3.92
C LEU A 776 25.40 13.87 4.25
N ASP A 777 26.38 14.73 4.51
CA ASP A 777 27.69 14.31 5.00
C ASP A 777 27.74 14.40 6.53
N VAL A 778 28.08 13.29 7.18
CA VAL A 778 28.12 13.14 8.65
C VAL A 778 29.35 12.36 9.09
N GLY A 779 29.88 12.66 10.27
CA GLY A 779 31.02 11.92 10.83
C GLY A 779 30.64 10.76 11.73
N ALA A 780 29.42 10.78 12.27
CA ALA A 780 28.92 9.75 13.16
C ALA A 780 27.44 9.46 12.92
N ILE A 781 27.03 8.23 13.18
CA ILE A 781 25.62 7.79 13.09
C ILE A 781 25.22 7.13 14.41
N VAL A 782 24.04 7.45 14.95
CA VAL A 782 23.44 6.77 16.11
C VAL A 782 22.13 6.13 15.68
N VAL A 783 22.00 4.82 15.92
CA VAL A 783 20.82 4.03 15.59
C VAL A 783 19.95 3.84 16.84
N ALA A 784 18.73 4.36 16.80
CA ALA A 784 17.75 4.35 17.89
C ALA A 784 16.33 3.99 17.38
N THR A 785 16.23 2.96 16.54
CA THR A 785 15.02 2.57 15.77
C THR A 785 13.87 1.96 16.59
N GLY A 786 14.01 1.88 17.91
CA GLY A 786 12.93 1.42 18.77
C GLY A 786 12.77 -0.10 18.78
N PHE A 787 11.53 -0.56 18.95
CA PHE A 787 11.13 -1.97 19.02
C PHE A 787 9.73 -2.10 18.42
N GLU A 788 9.20 -3.32 18.35
CA GLU A 788 7.77 -3.56 18.14
C GLU A 788 7.32 -4.73 19.02
N LEU A 789 6.02 -4.93 19.21
CA LEU A 789 5.50 -6.12 19.90
C LEU A 789 5.28 -7.27 18.91
N THR A 790 5.55 -8.50 19.35
CA THR A 790 5.16 -9.70 18.59
C THR A 790 3.66 -9.62 18.24
N PRO A 791 3.24 -9.89 17.00
CA PRO A 791 1.83 -9.86 16.63
C PRO A 791 1.00 -10.86 17.44
N LYS A 792 -0.19 -10.45 17.92
CA LYS A 792 -1.09 -11.34 18.68
C LYS A 792 -1.42 -12.64 17.93
N LYS A 793 -1.56 -12.58 16.60
CA LYS A 793 -1.80 -13.74 15.73
C LYS A 793 -0.69 -14.80 15.76
N ALA A 794 0.51 -14.46 16.22
CA ALA A 794 1.60 -15.42 16.40
C ALA A 794 1.41 -16.30 17.65
N ILE A 795 0.54 -15.88 18.57
CA ILE A 795 0.21 -16.58 19.81
C ILE A 795 -0.93 -17.56 19.54
N THR A 796 -0.57 -18.77 19.12
CA THR A 796 -1.54 -19.79 18.65
C THR A 796 -2.26 -20.54 19.76
N GLU A 797 -1.74 -20.44 20.99
CA GLU A 797 -2.31 -21.03 22.21
C GLU A 797 -3.58 -20.33 22.71
N PHE A 798 -3.86 -19.11 22.23
CA PHE A 798 -5.04 -18.32 22.59
C PHE A 798 -5.98 -18.15 21.40
N GLU A 799 -7.28 -18.33 21.61
CA GLU A 799 -8.27 -18.09 20.56
C GLU A 799 -8.40 -16.57 20.30
N PRO A 800 -8.29 -16.08 19.05
CA PRO A 800 -8.36 -14.65 18.76
C PRO A 800 -9.67 -14.04 19.20
N ASP A 801 -9.58 -12.88 19.87
CA ASP A 801 -10.74 -12.25 20.47
C ASP A 801 -10.58 -10.71 20.58
N PRO A 802 -11.63 -9.91 20.31
CA PRO A 802 -11.55 -8.44 20.40
C PRO A 802 -11.30 -7.91 21.82
N ASP A 803 -11.69 -8.62 22.87
CA ASP A 803 -11.46 -8.24 24.28
C ASP A 803 -10.09 -8.73 24.82
N MET A 804 -9.22 -9.20 23.92
CA MET A 804 -7.84 -9.56 24.23
C MET A 804 -6.88 -8.52 23.63
N LEU A 805 -6.33 -7.67 24.49
CA LEU A 805 -5.52 -6.52 24.13
C LEU A 805 -4.02 -6.76 24.36
N ASP A 806 -3.17 -6.18 23.52
CA ASP A 806 -1.75 -6.05 23.89
C ASP A 806 -1.53 -4.90 24.88
N GLY A 807 -0.35 -4.87 25.49
CA GLY A 807 0.00 -3.84 26.48
C GLY A 807 -0.16 -2.41 25.95
N ILE A 808 0.23 -2.11 24.70
CA ILE A 808 0.15 -0.74 24.14
C ILE A 808 -1.30 -0.40 23.80
N GLN A 809 -2.10 -1.34 23.29
CA GLN A 809 -3.54 -1.15 23.09
C GLN A 809 -4.23 -0.74 24.39
N PHE A 810 -3.88 -1.39 25.50
CA PHE A 810 -4.43 -1.02 26.81
C PHE A 810 -3.92 0.34 27.30
N GLU A 811 -2.66 0.72 27.03
CA GLU A 811 -2.19 2.09 27.26
C GLU A 811 -3.05 3.13 26.56
N ARG A 812 -3.44 2.88 25.31
CA ARG A 812 -4.28 3.81 24.54
C ARG A 812 -5.66 3.98 25.18
N ILE A 813 -6.24 2.91 25.72
CA ILE A 813 -7.51 2.97 26.46
C ILE A 813 -7.37 3.73 27.79
N LEU A 814 -6.27 3.50 28.52
CA LEU A 814 -6.00 4.20 29.79
C LEU A 814 -5.67 5.68 29.60
N CYS A 815 -5.11 6.05 28.46
CA CYS A 815 -4.67 7.41 28.20
C CYS A 815 -5.85 8.39 28.12
N PRO A 816 -5.85 9.50 28.89
CA PRO A 816 -6.88 10.54 28.79
C PRO A 816 -6.97 11.18 27.40
N GLY A 817 -5.86 11.22 26.66
CA GLY A 817 -5.80 11.69 25.27
C GLY A 817 -5.99 10.58 24.23
N GLY A 818 -6.35 9.36 24.66
CA GLY A 818 -6.63 8.23 23.78
C GLY A 818 -8.11 8.13 23.38
N PRO A 819 -8.48 7.07 22.63
CA PRO A 819 -9.76 6.97 21.94
C PRO A 819 -10.97 6.85 22.86
N THR A 820 -10.77 6.37 24.09
CA THR A 820 -11.81 6.26 25.11
C THR A 820 -11.70 7.32 26.21
N ALA A 821 -10.85 8.33 26.01
CA ALA A 821 -10.61 9.41 26.97
C ALA A 821 -10.28 8.94 28.40
N GLY A 822 -9.54 7.83 28.53
CA GLY A 822 -9.19 7.22 29.81
C GLY A 822 -10.30 6.36 30.44
N VAL A 823 -11.47 6.25 29.81
CA VAL A 823 -12.52 5.35 30.26
C VAL A 823 -12.20 3.93 29.80
N VAL A 824 -12.06 3.00 30.74
CA VAL A 824 -11.77 1.60 30.42
C VAL A 824 -13.02 0.91 29.87
N LEU A 825 -13.07 0.71 28.55
CA LEU A 825 -14.18 0.08 27.84
C LEU A 825 -13.70 -1.14 27.06
N ARG A 826 -14.52 -2.19 27.06
CA ARG A 826 -14.31 -3.39 26.23
C ARG A 826 -14.43 -3.04 24.74
N PRO A 827 -13.49 -3.47 23.89
CA PRO A 827 -13.59 -3.25 22.45
C PRO A 827 -14.82 -3.91 21.80
N SER A 828 -15.27 -5.05 22.33
CA SER A 828 -16.40 -5.79 21.72
C SER A 828 -17.77 -5.13 21.88
N ASP A 829 -18.04 -4.51 23.03
CA ASP A 829 -19.39 -4.07 23.40
C ASP A 829 -19.43 -2.70 24.11
N ALA A 830 -18.29 -2.03 24.24
CA ALA A 830 -18.15 -0.74 24.90
C ALA A 830 -18.63 -0.70 26.37
N LYS A 831 -18.67 -1.83 27.07
CA LYS A 831 -18.97 -1.87 28.51
C LYS A 831 -17.70 -1.77 29.36
N THR A 832 -17.83 -1.25 30.57
CA THR A 832 -16.73 -1.25 31.56
C THR A 832 -16.48 -2.67 32.06
N PRO A 833 -15.26 -3.22 31.91
CA PRO A 833 -14.93 -4.54 32.47
C PRO A 833 -14.82 -4.48 33.99
N LYS A 834 -15.32 -5.51 34.68
CA LYS A 834 -15.23 -5.67 36.14
C LYS A 834 -14.15 -6.65 36.54
N GLU A 835 -13.87 -7.65 35.71
CA GLU A 835 -12.79 -8.60 35.93
C GLU A 835 -11.77 -8.51 34.79
N VAL A 836 -10.53 -8.11 35.09
CA VAL A 836 -9.46 -7.97 34.10
C VAL A 836 -8.27 -8.86 34.45
N VAL A 837 -7.80 -9.61 33.47
CA VAL A 837 -6.64 -10.51 33.61
C VAL A 837 -5.47 -10.01 32.80
N PHE A 838 -4.35 -9.79 33.47
CA PHE A 838 -3.08 -9.42 32.89
C PHE A 838 -2.18 -10.66 32.85
N ILE A 839 -1.52 -10.92 31.73
CA ILE A 839 -0.71 -12.12 31.54
C ILE A 839 0.72 -11.73 31.19
N SER A 840 1.67 -12.03 32.07
CA SER A 840 3.09 -11.76 31.83
C SER A 840 3.72 -12.78 30.89
N CYS A 841 4.82 -12.37 30.25
CA CYS A 841 5.66 -13.25 29.43
C CYS A 841 4.97 -13.89 28.21
N VAL A 842 3.96 -13.23 27.63
CA VAL A 842 3.29 -13.76 26.42
C VAL A 842 4.27 -13.66 25.25
N GLY A 843 4.66 -14.82 24.70
CA GLY A 843 5.67 -14.93 23.65
C GLY A 843 7.12 -14.64 24.09
N SER A 844 7.38 -14.34 25.37
CA SER A 844 8.73 -14.13 25.93
C SER A 844 9.11 -15.26 26.87
N ARG A 845 10.40 -15.60 26.95
CA ARG A 845 10.89 -16.76 27.73
C ARG A 845 10.18 -18.05 27.30
N ASP A 846 9.87 -18.14 26.02
CA ASP A 846 9.21 -19.27 25.38
C ASP A 846 9.99 -19.67 24.11
N PRO A 847 11.01 -20.53 24.24
CA PRO A 847 11.82 -20.94 23.10
C PRO A 847 11.07 -21.81 22.08
N GLU A 848 9.91 -22.39 22.44
CA GLU A 848 9.15 -23.27 21.56
C GLU A 848 8.16 -22.50 20.69
N HIS A 849 7.49 -21.48 21.26
CA HIS A 849 6.40 -20.76 20.59
C HIS A 849 6.66 -19.25 20.41
N GLY A 850 7.76 -18.72 20.94
CA GLY A 850 8.09 -17.30 20.89
C GLY A 850 9.59 -17.05 20.93
N VAL A 851 10.03 -16.11 21.78
CA VAL A 851 11.44 -15.77 21.95
C VAL A 851 12.01 -16.30 23.27
N PRO A 852 13.28 -16.74 23.31
CA PRO A 852 13.87 -17.33 24.51
C PRO A 852 14.23 -16.30 25.60
N TYR A 853 14.31 -15.01 25.24
CA TYR A 853 14.72 -13.94 26.14
C TYR A 853 13.54 -13.30 26.88
N CYS A 854 13.87 -12.52 27.91
CA CYS A 854 12.91 -11.69 28.63
C CYS A 854 12.81 -10.31 27.99
N SER A 855 11.60 -9.79 27.88
CA SER A 855 11.36 -8.43 27.36
C SER A 855 11.60 -7.31 28.38
N SER A 856 12.15 -7.63 29.56
CA SER A 856 12.60 -6.72 30.63
C SER A 856 11.54 -5.82 31.30
N VAL A 857 10.51 -5.36 30.59
CA VAL A 857 9.59 -4.29 31.05
C VAL A 857 8.18 -4.78 31.36
N CYS A 858 7.78 -5.96 30.88
CA CYS A 858 6.38 -6.43 30.97
C CYS A 858 5.88 -6.66 32.38
N CYS A 859 6.73 -7.09 33.32
CA CYS A 859 6.34 -7.19 34.73
C CYS A 859 5.93 -5.81 35.30
N MET A 860 6.65 -4.76 34.91
CA MET A 860 6.45 -3.41 35.45
C MET A 860 5.29 -2.69 34.79
N TYR A 861 5.15 -2.73 33.46
CA TYR A 861 4.01 -2.07 32.84
C TYR A 861 2.70 -2.78 33.16
N LEU A 862 2.66 -4.11 33.34
CA LEU A 862 1.42 -4.79 33.73
C LEU A 862 1.02 -4.43 35.16
N ALA A 863 1.98 -4.31 36.08
CA ALA A 863 1.71 -3.80 37.42
C ALA A 863 1.11 -2.38 37.35
N LYS A 864 1.74 -1.49 36.57
CA LYS A 864 1.28 -0.12 36.33
C LYS A 864 -0.14 -0.09 35.76
N GLN A 865 -0.38 -0.84 34.70
CA GLN A 865 -1.68 -0.92 34.03
C GLN A 865 -2.77 -1.48 34.94
N ALA A 866 -2.46 -2.47 35.78
CA ALA A 866 -3.39 -3.02 36.76
C ALA A 866 -3.76 -1.99 37.85
N MET A 867 -2.78 -1.22 38.35
CA MET A 867 -3.03 -0.11 39.28
C MET A 867 -3.93 0.96 38.66
N LEU A 868 -3.60 1.42 37.45
CA LEU A 868 -4.38 2.44 36.73
C LEU A 868 -5.81 1.96 36.44
N TYR A 869 -5.97 0.68 36.07
CA TYR A 869 -7.29 0.07 35.96
C TYR A 869 -8.05 0.10 37.30
N LYS A 870 -7.40 -0.24 38.41
CA LYS A 870 -8.02 -0.19 39.75
C LYS A 870 -8.39 1.22 40.17
N HIS A 871 -7.65 2.24 39.74
CA HIS A 871 -8.00 3.65 39.98
C HIS A 871 -9.19 4.09 39.12
N ALA A 872 -9.23 3.68 37.85
CA ALA A 872 -10.32 3.99 36.93
C ALA A 872 -11.61 3.21 37.22
N VAL A 873 -11.49 1.97 37.72
CA VAL A 873 -12.60 1.06 38.05
C VAL A 873 -12.40 0.54 39.49
N PRO A 874 -12.74 1.34 40.52
CA PRO A 874 -12.45 1.00 41.93
C PRO A 874 -13.06 -0.32 42.40
N ASP A 875 -14.25 -0.63 41.91
CA ASP A 875 -15.00 -1.86 42.22
C ASP A 875 -14.63 -3.06 41.33
N GLY A 876 -13.73 -2.87 40.37
CA GLY A 876 -13.21 -3.94 39.51
C GLY A 876 -12.11 -4.74 40.19
N GLN A 877 -11.87 -5.97 39.73
CA GLN A 877 -10.78 -6.83 40.18
C GLN A 877 -9.75 -7.04 39.08
N ALA A 878 -8.47 -6.91 39.44
CA ALA A 878 -7.33 -7.18 38.56
C ALA A 878 -6.57 -8.42 39.03
N TYR A 879 -6.18 -9.27 38.07
CA TYR A 879 -5.36 -10.46 38.29
C TYR A 879 -4.12 -10.40 37.40
N ILE A 880 -2.93 -10.67 37.94
CA ILE A 880 -1.69 -10.78 37.15
C ILE A 880 -1.19 -12.23 37.21
N PHE A 881 -1.22 -12.93 36.07
CA PHE A 881 -0.53 -14.20 35.90
C PHE A 881 0.94 -13.96 35.58
N TYR A 882 1.83 -14.61 36.33
CA TYR A 882 3.27 -14.41 36.20
C TYR A 882 4.07 -15.68 36.52
N MET A 883 5.31 -15.76 36.02
CA MET A 883 6.27 -16.80 36.42
C MET A 883 7.20 -16.29 37.53
N ASP A 884 7.83 -15.15 37.25
CA ASP A 884 8.72 -14.42 38.14
C ASP A 884 8.42 -12.93 37.97
N THR A 885 8.42 -12.17 39.05
CA THR A 885 8.33 -10.71 38.99
C THR A 885 9.74 -10.15 38.86
N ARG A 886 10.02 -9.45 37.75
CA ARG A 886 11.34 -8.85 37.47
C ARG A 886 11.30 -7.35 37.69
N SER A 887 11.57 -6.93 38.93
CA SER A 887 11.53 -5.56 39.45
C SER A 887 12.95 -5.02 39.73
N THR A 888 13.85 -5.08 38.75
CA THR A 888 15.29 -4.85 38.95
C THR A 888 15.73 -3.37 39.03
N GLY A 889 14.85 -2.43 38.68
CA GLY A 889 15.13 -0.99 38.74
C GLY A 889 14.95 -0.39 40.14
N LYS A 890 15.45 0.84 40.34
CA LYS A 890 15.27 1.55 41.60
C LYS A 890 13.79 1.86 41.84
N GLY A 891 13.24 1.42 42.97
CA GLY A 891 11.83 1.65 43.32
C GLY A 891 10.85 0.67 42.67
N TYR A 892 11.32 -0.33 41.91
CA TYR A 892 10.44 -1.20 41.13
C TYR A 892 9.78 -2.26 42.01
N GLU A 893 10.49 -2.77 43.01
CA GLU A 893 9.95 -3.77 43.94
C GLU A 893 8.88 -3.12 44.82
N GLU A 894 9.18 -1.94 45.34
CA GLU A 894 8.24 -1.12 46.12
C GLU A 894 7.00 -0.78 45.29
N PHE A 895 7.16 -0.52 43.99
CA PHE A 895 6.04 -0.27 43.08
C PHE A 895 5.14 -1.49 42.91
N VAL A 896 5.71 -2.68 42.74
CA VAL A 896 4.94 -3.94 42.68
C VAL A 896 4.23 -4.20 44.01
N GLN A 897 4.91 -3.98 45.14
CA GLN A 897 4.32 -4.15 46.48
C GLN A 897 3.11 -3.23 46.67
N ARG A 898 3.21 -1.97 46.25
CA ARG A 898 2.08 -1.03 46.27
C ARG A 898 0.90 -1.51 45.44
N ALA A 899 1.13 -2.06 44.25
CA ALA A 899 0.05 -2.63 43.43
C ALA A 899 -0.72 -3.74 44.18
N VAL A 900 -0.01 -4.56 44.96
CA VAL A 900 -0.61 -5.65 45.75
C VAL A 900 -1.29 -5.13 47.01
N GLU A 901 -0.58 -4.33 47.81
CA GLU A 901 -0.98 -3.93 49.16
C GLU A 901 -1.97 -2.77 49.19
N GLU A 902 -1.80 -1.77 48.31
CA GLU A 902 -2.63 -0.56 48.26
C GLU A 902 -3.81 -0.75 47.31
N ASP A 903 -3.57 -1.29 46.10
CA ASP A 903 -4.58 -1.38 45.04
C ASP A 903 -5.28 -2.75 44.97
N GLY A 904 -4.85 -3.74 45.77
CA GLY A 904 -5.49 -5.06 45.86
C GLY A 904 -5.38 -5.89 44.57
N VAL A 905 -4.33 -5.69 43.77
CA VAL A 905 -4.04 -6.49 42.58
C VAL A 905 -3.60 -7.90 43.01
N LEU A 906 -4.26 -8.93 42.47
CA LEU A 906 -3.98 -10.32 42.83
C LEU A 906 -2.95 -10.94 41.89
N TYR A 907 -1.80 -11.35 42.43
CA TYR A 907 -0.75 -12.03 41.68
C TYR A 907 -0.92 -13.55 41.77
N LEU A 908 -1.01 -14.20 40.61
CA LEU A 908 -1.18 -15.65 40.47
C LEU A 908 0.06 -16.24 39.80
N ARG A 909 0.83 -17.03 40.56
CA ARG A 909 2.10 -17.55 40.05
C ARG A 909 1.88 -18.79 39.18
N GLY A 910 1.77 -18.59 37.88
CA GLY A 910 1.90 -19.64 36.88
C GLY A 910 1.54 -19.16 35.48
N ARG A 911 1.87 -19.99 34.48
CA ARG A 911 1.62 -19.68 33.08
C ARG A 911 0.18 -20.03 32.70
N VAL A 912 -0.45 -19.14 31.93
CA VAL A 912 -1.75 -19.39 31.29
C VAL A 912 -1.56 -20.37 30.14
N SER A 913 -2.38 -21.41 30.08
CA SER A 913 -2.33 -22.45 29.06
C SER A 913 -3.31 -22.22 27.91
N LYS A 914 -4.46 -21.59 28.16
CA LYS A 914 -5.49 -21.37 27.14
C LYS A 914 -6.38 -20.18 27.50
N ILE A 915 -6.83 -19.46 26.48
CA ILE A 915 -7.86 -18.42 26.56
C ILE A 915 -8.87 -18.67 25.44
N PHE A 916 -10.16 -18.63 25.77
CA PHE A 916 -11.25 -18.77 24.82
C PHE A 916 -12.51 -18.05 25.31
N ARG A 917 -13.41 -17.73 24.37
CA ARG A 917 -14.70 -17.10 24.69
C ARG A 917 -15.70 -18.14 25.20
N ASP A 918 -16.37 -17.85 26.30
CA ASP A 918 -17.47 -18.66 26.85
C ASP A 918 -18.64 -17.73 27.24
N GLY A 919 -19.66 -17.66 26.37
CA GLY A 919 -20.75 -16.70 26.50
C GLY A 919 -20.29 -15.26 26.29
N ASP A 920 -20.58 -14.38 27.25
CA ASP A 920 -20.22 -12.96 27.25
C ASP A 920 -18.83 -12.65 27.83
N LYS A 921 -18.20 -13.66 28.46
CA LYS A 921 -16.89 -13.56 29.14
C LYS A 921 -15.81 -14.38 28.44
N LEU A 922 -14.56 -14.05 28.76
CA LEU A 922 -13.39 -14.84 28.43
C LEU A 922 -13.10 -15.81 29.58
N LYS A 923 -12.68 -17.03 29.25
CA LYS A 923 -12.14 -17.99 30.21
C LYS A 923 -10.63 -18.08 30.08
N VAL A 924 -9.95 -17.94 31.21
CA VAL A 924 -8.50 -18.05 31.34
C VAL A 924 -8.17 -19.29 32.15
N TRP A 925 -7.45 -20.23 31.52
CA TRP A 925 -6.98 -21.45 32.17
C TRP A 925 -5.50 -21.32 32.51
N GLY A 926 -5.16 -21.52 33.78
CA GLY A 926 -3.79 -21.48 34.26
C GLY A 926 -3.57 -22.38 35.47
N ALA A 927 -2.43 -22.23 36.10
CA ALA A 927 -2.12 -22.90 37.35
C ALA A 927 -1.58 -21.89 38.36
N ASP A 928 -1.95 -22.05 39.62
CA ASP A 928 -1.22 -21.44 40.72
C ASP A 928 -0.21 -22.46 41.24
N THR A 929 1.04 -22.24 40.86
CA THR A 929 2.18 -23.10 41.20
C THR A 929 2.55 -23.02 42.68
N LEU A 930 2.13 -21.98 43.42
CA LEU A 930 2.39 -21.89 44.85
C LEU A 930 1.46 -22.81 45.65
N THR A 931 0.22 -22.98 45.18
CA THR A 931 -0.77 -23.85 45.84
C THR A 931 -0.94 -25.20 45.14
N GLY A 932 -0.39 -25.38 43.93
CA GLY A 932 -0.55 -26.58 43.11
C GLY A 932 -1.94 -26.73 42.50
N LYS A 933 -2.78 -25.69 42.56
CA LYS A 933 -4.17 -25.73 42.07
C LYS A 933 -4.26 -25.29 40.62
N ARG A 934 -5.16 -25.93 39.88
CA ARG A 934 -5.61 -25.44 38.57
C ARG A 934 -6.52 -24.23 38.79
N ILE A 935 -6.32 -23.18 38.02
CA ILE A 935 -7.12 -21.95 38.05
C ILE A 935 -7.91 -21.87 36.75
N GLU A 936 -9.22 -21.78 36.88
CA GLU A 936 -10.13 -21.39 35.81
C GLU A 936 -10.80 -20.09 36.25
N LEU A 937 -10.57 -19.03 35.50
CA LEU A 937 -11.07 -17.70 35.83
C LEU A 937 -11.89 -17.16 34.66
N SER A 938 -13.08 -16.66 34.95
CA SER A 938 -13.90 -15.92 33.99
C SER A 938 -13.61 -14.43 34.14
N CYS A 939 -13.39 -13.73 33.03
CA CYS A 939 -13.09 -12.31 33.02
C CYS A 939 -13.73 -11.59 31.83
N ASP A 940 -13.81 -10.27 31.93
CA ASP A 940 -14.40 -9.40 30.91
C ASP A 940 -13.39 -8.94 29.87
N LEU A 941 -12.10 -8.83 30.26
CA LEU A 941 -11.01 -8.35 29.41
C LEU A 941 -9.69 -9.05 29.77
N VAL A 942 -8.85 -9.30 28.77
CA VAL A 942 -7.48 -9.80 28.95
C VAL A 942 -6.47 -8.80 28.37
N VAL A 943 -5.38 -8.55 29.11
CA VAL A 943 -4.24 -7.73 28.66
C VAL A 943 -2.98 -8.58 28.62
N LEU A 944 -2.34 -8.62 27.44
CA LEU A 944 -1.20 -9.48 27.17
C LEU A 944 0.13 -8.72 27.31
N GLY A 945 0.99 -9.26 28.16
CA GLY A 945 2.38 -8.87 28.36
C GLY A 945 3.28 -9.36 27.23
N MET A 946 3.05 -8.85 26.02
CA MET A 946 3.67 -9.34 24.77
C MET A 946 5.19 -9.15 24.72
N ALA A 947 5.86 -10.01 23.96
CA ALA A 947 7.28 -9.91 23.71
C ALA A 947 7.66 -8.68 22.88
N MET A 948 8.73 -8.00 23.28
CA MET A 948 9.39 -6.96 22.49
C MET A 948 10.36 -7.61 21.51
N ILE A 949 10.19 -7.31 20.24
CA ILE A 949 11.05 -7.72 19.13
C ILE A 949 11.71 -6.48 18.52
N PRO A 950 12.84 -6.63 17.79
CA PRO A 950 13.37 -5.51 17.03
C PRO A 950 12.33 -5.04 16.02
N ASN A 951 12.33 -3.75 15.70
CA ASN A 951 11.45 -3.19 14.69
C ASN A 951 11.68 -3.95 13.36
N PRO A 952 10.69 -4.72 12.84
CA PRO A 952 10.88 -5.55 11.66
C PRO A 952 11.32 -4.76 10.43
N GLU A 953 10.94 -3.48 10.38
CA GLU A 953 11.21 -2.58 9.27
C GLU A 953 12.64 -2.02 9.31
N SER A 954 13.35 -2.18 10.43
CA SER A 954 14.75 -1.78 10.55
C SER A 954 15.73 -2.80 9.95
N LYS A 955 15.25 -3.98 9.52
CA LYS A 955 16.09 -5.05 8.97
C LYS A 955 16.88 -4.60 7.74
N GLU A 956 16.22 -3.92 6.80
CA GLU A 956 16.89 -3.41 5.60
C GLU A 956 17.86 -2.28 5.96
N LEU A 957 17.49 -1.43 6.92
CA LEU A 957 18.38 -0.38 7.42
C LEU A 957 19.69 -0.97 8.00
N MET A 958 19.62 -2.05 8.79
CA MET A 958 20.84 -2.68 9.33
C MET A 958 21.74 -3.19 8.21
N ARG A 959 21.14 -3.69 7.12
CA ARG A 959 21.85 -4.12 5.92
C ARG A 959 22.52 -2.94 5.20
N VAL A 960 21.80 -1.83 5.04
CA VAL A 960 22.32 -0.57 4.47
C VAL A 960 23.48 -0.02 5.29
N LEU A 961 23.40 -0.12 6.62
CA LEU A 961 24.46 0.36 7.53
C LEU A 961 25.63 -0.62 7.69
N GLY A 962 25.50 -1.86 7.21
CA GLY A 962 26.51 -2.92 7.40
C GLY A 962 26.68 -3.38 8.85
N ILE A 963 25.64 -3.22 9.69
CA ILE A 963 25.69 -3.54 11.12
C ILE A 963 25.26 -5.00 11.35
N ASN A 964 26.02 -5.71 12.19
CA ASN A 964 25.65 -7.05 12.62
C ASN A 964 24.51 -7.03 13.64
N THR A 965 23.57 -7.98 13.48
CA THR A 965 22.49 -8.21 14.44
C THR A 965 22.63 -9.59 15.09
N ASP A 966 22.02 -9.77 16.26
CA ASP A 966 21.91 -11.07 16.92
C ASP A 966 20.95 -12.01 16.15
N SER A 967 20.79 -13.24 16.62
CA SER A 967 19.87 -14.22 16.01
C SER A 967 18.40 -13.80 16.01
N HIS A 968 18.05 -12.75 16.75
CA HIS A 968 16.70 -12.24 16.89
C HIS A 968 16.48 -10.91 16.16
N GLY A 969 17.55 -10.29 15.63
CA GLY A 969 17.53 -9.05 14.87
C GLY A 969 17.83 -7.79 15.67
N PHE A 970 18.20 -7.89 16.95
CA PHE A 970 18.69 -6.73 17.70
C PHE A 970 20.13 -6.40 17.31
N ILE A 971 20.53 -5.15 17.42
CA ILE A 971 21.89 -4.70 17.05
C ILE A 971 22.92 -5.26 18.03
N ASN A 972 23.96 -5.91 17.51
CA ASN A 972 25.09 -6.34 18.33
C ASN A 972 26.01 -5.16 18.64
N GLU A 973 26.26 -4.94 19.93
CA GLU A 973 27.39 -4.13 20.36
C GLU A 973 28.73 -4.87 20.17
N VAL A 974 29.84 -4.12 20.14
CA VAL A 974 31.19 -4.70 20.13
C VAL A 974 31.45 -5.52 21.39
N HIS A 975 31.05 -5.00 22.56
CA HIS A 975 31.17 -5.73 23.82
C HIS A 975 30.20 -5.22 24.88
N TYR A 976 29.32 -6.10 25.36
CA TYR A 976 28.24 -5.85 26.32
C TYR A 976 28.61 -5.07 27.60
N LYS A 977 29.88 -5.07 28.03
CA LYS A 977 30.36 -4.31 29.20
C LYS A 977 31.30 -3.14 28.90
N LEU A 978 32.09 -3.23 27.84
CA LEU A 978 33.26 -2.36 27.64
C LEU A 978 33.01 -1.34 26.54
N ARG A 979 32.27 -1.76 25.51
CA ARG A 979 31.87 -0.93 24.37
C ARG A 979 30.38 -1.19 24.08
N PRO A 980 29.48 -0.97 25.07
CA PRO A 980 28.08 -1.41 24.98
C PRO A 980 27.22 -0.59 24.00
N LEU A 981 27.76 0.51 23.46
CA LEU A 981 27.03 1.43 22.58
C LEU A 981 27.68 1.53 21.19
N GLU A 982 28.76 0.78 20.96
CA GLU A 982 29.52 0.81 19.72
C GLU A 982 29.15 -0.42 18.90
N THR A 983 28.97 -0.26 17.59
CA THR A 983 28.60 -1.37 16.70
C THR A 983 29.83 -1.98 16.02
N SER A 984 29.64 -3.04 15.24
CA SER A 984 30.68 -3.63 14.39
C SER A 984 31.27 -2.65 13.36
N VAL A 985 30.58 -1.55 13.08
CA VAL A 985 31.02 -0.52 12.13
C VAL A 985 31.53 0.70 12.91
N PRO A 986 32.84 1.03 12.86
CA PRO A 986 33.38 2.19 13.55
C PRO A 986 32.68 3.48 13.12
N GLY A 987 32.33 4.33 14.10
CA GLY A 987 31.60 5.59 13.85
C GLY A 987 30.07 5.44 13.82
N ILE A 988 29.56 4.20 13.90
CA ILE A 988 28.15 3.93 14.08
C ILE A 988 27.89 3.37 15.48
N TYR A 989 26.97 4.01 16.19
CA TYR A 989 26.61 3.74 17.58
C TYR A 989 25.15 3.29 17.69
N VAL A 990 24.79 2.66 18.81
CA VAL A 990 23.43 2.19 19.08
C VAL A 990 22.92 2.73 20.43
N ALA A 991 21.63 3.05 20.50
CA ALA A 991 20.97 3.46 21.73
C ALA A 991 19.53 2.94 21.83
N GLY A 992 19.10 2.67 23.07
CA GLY A 992 17.73 2.30 23.39
C GLY A 992 17.37 0.87 23.00
N THR A 993 16.10 0.66 22.69
CA THR A 993 15.56 -0.69 22.46
C THR A 993 16.01 -1.33 21.15
N ALA A 994 16.68 -0.58 20.26
CA ALA A 994 17.27 -1.13 19.04
C ALA A 994 18.38 -2.16 19.33
N GLN A 995 19.05 -2.05 20.49
CA GLN A 995 20.01 -3.04 20.98
C GLN A 995 19.35 -4.18 21.77
N GLY A 996 18.15 -3.96 22.32
CA GLY A 996 17.45 -4.99 23.10
C GLY A 996 16.44 -4.44 24.11
N PRO A 997 15.55 -5.29 24.65
CA PRO A 997 14.46 -4.86 25.52
C PRO A 997 14.93 -4.18 26.82
N ARG A 998 14.46 -2.95 27.05
CA ARG A 998 14.76 -2.12 28.22
C ARG A 998 13.71 -1.04 28.43
N ASP A 999 13.76 -0.37 29.58
CA ASP A 999 12.82 0.70 29.93
C ASP A 999 13.30 2.10 29.48
N ILE A 1000 12.52 3.12 29.86
CA ILE A 1000 12.77 4.51 29.50
C ILE A 1000 14.06 5.05 30.15
N PRO A 1001 14.28 4.95 31.48
CA PRO A 1001 15.54 5.40 32.10
C PRO A 1001 16.80 4.82 31.43
N ASP A 1002 16.83 3.52 31.18
CA ASP A 1002 17.97 2.87 30.52
C ASP A 1002 18.15 3.38 29.08
N SER A 1003 17.03 3.59 28.37
CA SER A 1003 17.06 4.13 26.99
C SER A 1003 17.58 5.56 26.93
N VAL A 1004 17.18 6.42 27.88
CA VAL A 1004 17.70 7.79 28.01
C VAL A 1004 19.20 7.77 28.31
N ALA A 1005 19.62 6.94 29.28
CA ALA A 1005 21.03 6.81 29.65
C ALA A 1005 21.89 6.34 28.48
N GLN A 1006 21.39 5.42 27.66
CA GLN A 1006 22.08 5.00 26.43
C GLN A 1006 22.14 6.09 25.37
N GLY A 1007 21.08 6.91 25.22
CA GLY A 1007 21.09 8.06 24.32
C GLY A 1007 22.24 9.01 24.66
N SER A 1008 22.36 9.41 25.93
CA SER A 1008 23.47 10.24 26.42
C SER A 1008 24.83 9.56 26.31
N GLY A 1009 24.90 8.25 26.55
CA GLY A 1009 26.13 7.48 26.37
C GLY A 1009 26.59 7.44 24.92
N ALA A 1010 25.67 7.30 23.96
CA ALA A 1010 25.97 7.30 22.53
C ALA A 1010 26.42 8.70 22.08
N ALA A 1011 25.75 9.75 22.56
CA ALA A 1011 26.18 11.14 22.37
C ALA A 1011 27.62 11.35 22.85
N SER A 1012 27.96 10.89 24.05
CA SER A 1012 29.33 10.97 24.57
C SER A 1012 30.37 10.31 23.64
N LYS A 1013 30.04 9.16 23.04
CA LYS A 1013 30.92 8.49 22.07
C LYS A 1013 31.10 9.29 20.78
N VAL A 1014 30.03 9.92 20.30
CA VAL A 1014 30.10 10.86 19.15
C VAL A 1014 30.99 12.06 19.49
N LEU A 1015 30.83 12.66 20.67
CA LEU A 1015 31.64 13.80 21.09
C LEU A 1015 33.13 13.45 21.22
N ILE A 1016 33.45 12.25 21.68
CA ILE A 1016 34.84 11.74 21.67
C ILE A 1016 35.39 11.71 20.24
N LEU A 1017 34.62 11.22 19.27
CA LEU A 1017 35.03 11.22 17.87
C LEU A 1017 35.24 12.65 17.33
N PHE A 1018 34.33 13.58 17.62
CA PHE A 1018 34.40 14.96 17.12
C PHE A 1018 35.49 15.81 17.79
N SER A 1019 35.97 15.39 18.97
CA SER A 1019 37.10 16.04 19.64
C SER A 1019 38.43 15.88 18.88
N ALA A 1020 38.54 14.87 18.02
CA ALA A 1020 39.70 14.69 17.14
C ALA A 1020 39.61 15.61 15.91
N SER A 1021 40.75 16.16 15.45
CA SER A 1021 40.82 16.94 14.20
C SER A 1021 40.88 16.04 12.96
N GLU A 1022 41.59 14.91 13.06
CA GLU A 1022 41.76 13.93 12.01
C GLU A 1022 41.77 12.52 12.61
N LYS A 1023 41.35 11.53 11.83
CA LYS A 1023 41.36 10.12 12.24
C LYS A 1023 41.91 9.24 11.14
N VAL A 1024 42.69 8.22 11.54
CA VAL A 1024 43.05 7.13 10.64
C VAL A 1024 41.82 6.25 10.43
N PRO A 1025 41.42 5.97 9.19
CA PRO A 1025 40.36 5.02 8.91
C PRO A 1025 40.78 3.63 9.41
N GLU A 1026 40.01 3.05 10.34
CA GLU A 1026 40.16 1.62 10.65
C GLU A 1026 39.65 0.82 9.46
N LYS A 1027 40.54 0.05 8.80
CA LYS A 1027 40.12 -0.88 7.75
C LYS A 1027 39.12 -1.86 8.36
N VAL A 1028 37.88 -1.81 7.90
CA VAL A 1028 36.88 -2.84 8.19
C VAL A 1028 37.45 -4.14 7.66
N ALA A 1029 37.74 -5.10 8.54
CA ALA A 1029 38.14 -6.43 8.11
C ALA A 1029 36.99 -6.97 7.24
N ALA A 1030 37.28 -7.22 5.96
CA ALA A 1030 36.32 -7.83 5.06
C ALA A 1030 35.87 -9.15 5.68
N SER A 1031 34.59 -9.22 6.06
CA SER A 1031 33.92 -10.43 6.55
C SER A 1031 33.67 -11.40 5.41
#